data_AF-J7QPG4-F1
#
_entry.id   AF-J7QPG4-F1
#
_cell.length_a   1.000
_cell.length_b   1.000
_cell.length_c   1.000
_cell.angle_alpha   90.00
_cell.angle_beta   90.00
_cell.angle_gamma   90.00
#
_symmetry.space_group_name_H-M   'P 1'
#
loop_
_entity.id
_entity.type
_entity.pdbx_description
1 polymer ?
#
loop_
_entity_poly.entity_id
_entity_poly.type
_entity_poly.pdbx_seq_one_letter_code
_entity_poly.pdbx_strand_id
1 'polypeptide(L)'
;MAEDEKKSPQGFGANSAIFVALVATGAYLYTQNAPLTALRPPPLETRIEERFSAQDVEARLWQDPFDTVARQIKNADPKEKQDCERAWSARKESRALVAPLHCRSPLIKANGEFRSDANGVRVIGVTVPGAPYFEDAEMRRRLRYAVLSGLHLEGYEPRNEQHIGYFRPEDQLGNGLPLAVPFEWFNDERHGSGPLLLLWIDEDVLSDDDAPLDKLLQLRRELCENSAVSICEGFKIRILGPYSSGVLKNLTQQLAKSVDAKQEMQFYSYGATASESGLQGLPENVFRTIGEDVVLARAIAEELKLRRVKRHGDIKPHIALVTDRDTLYGRMIAQTFEKAFTDLSTERITYLRGLDGVLPAGDRSVRSTKKEEESGRDSKESSKSRDGSGTFEQAFGQDQFDYLRRLAARLKEKDEEFRRRGEEGIRAIGVLGNDVFDKLLVLRALKPLFPEAVFFTTDYDGALAGQDELQWTRNLIVASSYGPTLAEDLQKDIPPFRSTYQTSAFLAARLAAMKEGSPESIALRKKIMNGTAYPLAFEIDRRGAFLALPIKAAPNAGALLAEDEIHPVIPPLYAKLSGWSAVGMVAIFSLATAILAFFHQSKSLFPFLRSTCLGLGGILLMGIVLIMGWGFYADAATESGMGEPIAWTQGVSIWPPISLRAIAGVLALCLAFDAWCELQRNLGKLQDRFFKGAPKTPENNTPAEGLKSLMDAGSFWTLVSYRLPQPKDSNDKVQVDKIWEAYVAKSALAPVAVRIGFFIILMFTLFKSLTLVFDRPNVPVRGELGDVYSFVTLPVVTFTLVLVFLVFDSTLLCLLFVDALRKHKTVWPANTHRIFKDKLEFEDPLLDEWLDLDFLALRTKCISKLIYFPFAIFALLIVSRSTAFADFALSPPIIATQIFGFSIVFGCAMALCFSAEKARETVRTRLTKRLVAMKGADGSGKKVSQLETLLKLVDGLRQGSFVPLSQQPPIRALLLPIGGLGWTALLDYRLLPGL
;
A
#
# COMPACT_ATOMS: atom_id res chain seq x y z
N MET A 1 -43.04 -18.82 52.21
CA MET A 1 -43.31 -17.60 51.44
C MET A 1 -41.99 -17.14 50.85
N ALA A 2 -41.78 -17.45 49.58
CA ALA A 2 -40.58 -17.09 48.83
C ALA A 2 -40.99 -15.98 47.85
N GLU A 3 -40.38 -14.80 47.97
CA GLU A 3 -40.40 -13.78 46.94
C GLU A 3 -39.17 -13.99 46.05
N ASP A 4 -39.43 -14.37 44.80
CA ASP A 4 -38.46 -14.44 43.71
C ASP A 4 -38.16 -13.01 43.20
N GLU A 5 -36.98 -12.48 43.54
CA GLU A 5 -36.40 -11.33 42.85
C GLU A 5 -35.87 -11.77 41.47
N LYS A 6 -36.67 -11.54 40.42
CA LYS A 6 -36.25 -11.63 39.02
C LYS A 6 -35.09 -10.68 38.75
N LYS A 7 -33.89 -11.23 38.58
CA LYS A 7 -32.76 -10.54 37.93
C LYS A 7 -33.10 -10.29 36.46
N SER A 8 -33.30 -9.02 36.10
CA SER A 8 -33.27 -8.56 34.71
C SER A 8 -31.88 -8.79 34.11
N PRO A 9 -31.75 -9.29 32.87
CA PRO A 9 -30.47 -9.30 32.18
C PRO A 9 -30.13 -7.84 31.82
N GLN A 10 -29.08 -7.29 32.46
CA GLN A 10 -28.49 -6.03 32.02
C GLN A 10 -27.96 -6.25 30.60
N GLY A 11 -28.69 -5.70 29.63
CA GLY A 11 -28.42 -5.81 28.22
C GLY A 11 -27.05 -5.28 27.84
N PHE A 12 -26.44 -5.94 26.86
CA PHE A 12 -25.41 -5.36 26.00
C PHE A 12 -25.83 -3.94 25.59
N GLY A 13 -25.01 -2.94 25.92
CA GLY A 13 -25.36 -1.54 25.71
C GLY A 13 -25.65 -1.23 24.24
N ALA A 14 -26.85 -0.76 23.95
CA ALA A 14 -27.28 -0.30 22.63
C ALA A 14 -26.29 0.69 21.98
N ASN A 15 -25.53 1.45 22.79
CA ASN A 15 -24.55 2.43 22.33
C ASN A 15 -23.35 1.81 21.58
N SER A 16 -22.93 0.58 21.92
CA SER A 16 -21.83 -0.08 21.19
C SER A 16 -22.28 -0.65 19.85
N ALA A 17 -23.52 -1.14 19.78
CA ALA A 17 -24.10 -1.61 18.51
C ALA A 17 -24.34 -0.44 17.54
N ILE A 18 -24.79 0.71 18.05
CA ILE A 18 -24.97 1.93 17.26
C ILE A 18 -23.62 2.45 16.73
N PHE A 19 -22.56 2.43 17.54
CA PHE A 19 -21.23 2.86 17.10
C PHE A 19 -20.63 1.92 16.04
N VAL A 20 -20.76 0.60 16.22
CA VAL A 20 -20.32 -0.38 15.22
C VAL A 20 -21.15 -0.25 13.94
N ALA A 21 -22.46 -0.05 14.03
CA ALA A 21 -23.32 0.19 12.89
C ALA A 21 -22.94 1.49 12.15
N LEU A 22 -22.73 2.61 12.85
CA LEU A 22 -22.31 3.87 12.24
C LEU A 22 -20.94 3.78 11.57
N VAL A 23 -19.98 3.08 12.17
CA VAL A 23 -18.67 2.84 11.56
C VAL A 23 -18.78 1.91 10.35
N ALA A 24 -19.59 0.86 10.42
CA ALA A 24 -19.83 -0.05 9.31
C ALA A 24 -20.58 0.63 8.15
N THR A 25 -21.60 1.45 8.42
CA THR A 25 -22.33 2.21 7.42
C THR A 25 -21.48 3.33 6.84
N GLY A 26 -20.68 4.03 7.67
CA GLY A 26 -19.72 5.02 7.21
C GLY A 26 -18.64 4.41 6.32
N ALA A 27 -18.11 3.23 6.68
CA ALA A 27 -17.17 2.48 5.86
C ALA A 27 -17.81 1.99 4.55
N TYR A 28 -19.05 1.49 4.60
CA TYR A 28 -19.79 1.02 3.44
C TYR A 28 -20.08 2.17 2.45
N LEU A 29 -20.51 3.33 2.95
CA LEU A 29 -20.80 4.50 2.11
C LEU A 29 -19.53 5.17 1.58
N TYR A 30 -18.43 5.11 2.33
CA TYR A 30 -17.15 5.70 1.90
C TYR A 30 -16.39 4.85 0.86
N THR A 31 -16.70 3.56 0.75
CA THR A 31 -15.96 2.61 -0.11
C THR A 31 -16.64 2.33 -1.45
N GLN A 32 -17.89 2.74 -1.67
CA GLN A 32 -18.56 2.52 -2.95
C GLN A 32 -18.50 3.75 -3.86
N ASN A 33 -17.55 3.74 -4.80
CA ASN A 33 -17.79 4.39 -6.09
C ASN A 33 -18.87 3.57 -6.80
N ALA A 34 -20.08 4.11 -6.94
CA ALA A 34 -21.17 3.42 -7.61
C ALA A 34 -20.72 3.02 -9.03
N PRO A 35 -20.70 1.72 -9.38
CA PRO A 35 -20.26 1.30 -10.71
C PRO A 35 -21.22 1.85 -11.75
N LEU A 36 -20.68 2.53 -12.76
CA LEU A 36 -21.46 2.99 -13.92
C LEU A 36 -21.86 1.76 -14.73
N THR A 37 -23.07 1.26 -14.50
CA THR A 37 -23.65 0.16 -15.27
C THR A 37 -24.41 0.70 -16.48
N ALA A 38 -24.18 0.12 -17.65
CA ALA A 38 -24.88 0.53 -18.86
C ALA A 38 -26.33 0.00 -18.82
N LEU A 39 -27.30 0.87 -18.56
CA LEU A 39 -28.74 0.55 -18.58
C LEU A 39 -29.37 0.63 -19.98
N ARG A 40 -28.59 0.45 -21.04
CA ARG A 40 -29.11 0.62 -22.42
C ARG A 40 -29.88 -0.64 -22.85
N PRO A 41 -31.11 -0.51 -23.39
CA PRO A 41 -31.79 -1.64 -24.04
C PRO A 41 -30.97 -2.15 -25.24
N PRO A 42 -31.06 -3.45 -25.59
CA PRO A 42 -30.34 -4.01 -26.73
C PRO A 42 -30.70 -3.26 -28.02
N PRO A 43 -29.77 -3.09 -28.96
CA PRO A 43 -30.01 -2.39 -30.21
C PRO A 43 -31.13 -3.08 -31.02
N LEU A 44 -32.02 -2.29 -31.60
CA LEU A 44 -33.04 -2.77 -32.53
C LEU A 44 -32.36 -3.25 -33.83
N GLU A 45 -32.59 -4.51 -34.21
CA GLU A 45 -31.92 -5.22 -35.31
C GLU A 45 -32.32 -4.77 -36.73
N THR A 46 -33.29 -3.85 -36.87
CA THR A 46 -33.75 -3.40 -38.18
C THR A 46 -32.99 -2.15 -38.62
N ARG A 47 -32.11 -2.29 -39.63
CA ARG A 47 -31.44 -1.16 -40.28
C ARG A 47 -31.51 -1.25 -41.80
N ILE A 48 -31.65 -0.09 -42.43
CA ILE A 48 -31.46 0.13 -43.87
C ILE A 48 -30.01 0.58 -44.04
N GLU A 49 -29.17 -0.22 -44.71
CA GLU A 49 -27.80 0.17 -45.04
C GLU A 49 -27.81 1.15 -46.23
N GLU A 50 -27.58 2.44 -45.99
CA GLU A 50 -27.32 3.41 -47.05
C GLU A 50 -25.80 3.57 -47.24
N ARG A 51 -25.28 3.14 -48.40
CA ARG A 51 -23.85 3.20 -48.75
C ARG A 51 -23.61 4.27 -49.82
N PHE A 52 -23.28 5.50 -49.42
CA PHE A 52 -23.07 6.62 -50.38
C PHE A 52 -21.83 7.50 -50.12
N SER A 53 -20.83 7.05 -49.35
CA SER A 53 -19.61 7.84 -49.06
C SER A 53 -18.31 7.05 -49.27
N ALA A 54 -17.18 7.77 -49.43
CA ALA A 54 -15.84 7.18 -49.48
C ALA A 54 -15.38 6.55 -48.14
N GLN A 55 -16.08 6.88 -47.04
CA GLN A 55 -15.98 6.25 -45.73
C GLN A 55 -17.30 5.51 -45.48
N ASP A 56 -17.31 4.20 -45.61
CA ASP A 56 -18.50 3.34 -45.65
C ASP A 56 -18.44 2.18 -44.65
N VAL A 57 -17.36 2.07 -43.86
CA VAL A 57 -17.25 1.11 -42.77
C VAL A 57 -17.80 1.72 -41.49
N GLU A 58 -18.89 1.16 -40.95
CA GLU A 58 -19.45 1.61 -39.66
C GLU A 58 -18.39 1.47 -38.55
N ALA A 59 -17.99 2.60 -37.98
CA ALA A 59 -17.02 2.66 -36.91
C ALA A 59 -17.22 3.93 -36.07
N ARG A 60 -17.50 3.75 -34.78
CA ARG A 60 -17.46 4.87 -33.83
C ARG A 60 -16.01 5.33 -33.62
N LEU A 61 -15.82 6.60 -33.29
CA LEU A 61 -14.49 7.20 -33.09
C LEU A 61 -13.62 6.49 -32.01
N TRP A 62 -14.23 5.80 -31.05
CA TRP A 62 -13.52 5.06 -29.99
C TRP A 62 -13.17 3.61 -30.37
N GLN A 63 -13.68 3.08 -31.48
CA GLN A 63 -13.44 1.70 -31.90
C GLN A 63 -12.07 1.54 -32.57
N ASP A 64 -11.55 0.31 -32.54
CA ASP A 64 -10.29 -0.04 -33.19
C ASP A 64 -10.45 0.03 -34.74
N PRO A 65 -9.66 0.86 -35.44
CA PRO A 65 -9.77 1.01 -36.89
C PRO A 65 -9.37 -0.26 -37.65
N PHE A 66 -8.55 -1.13 -37.07
CA PHE A 66 -8.09 -2.36 -37.73
C PHE A 66 -9.14 -3.46 -37.61
N ASP A 67 -9.68 -3.69 -36.41
CA ASP A 67 -10.72 -4.69 -36.16
C ASP A 67 -12.01 -4.40 -36.96
N THR A 68 -12.41 -3.12 -37.06
CA THR A 68 -13.59 -2.71 -37.84
C THR A 68 -13.41 -3.00 -39.34
N VAL A 69 -12.28 -2.62 -39.93
CA VAL A 69 -11.96 -2.91 -41.34
C VAL A 69 -11.76 -4.41 -41.58
N ALA A 70 -11.09 -5.13 -40.68
CA ALA A 70 -10.89 -6.57 -40.80
C ALA A 70 -12.22 -7.34 -40.83
N ARG A 71 -13.22 -6.94 -40.04
CA ARG A 71 -14.56 -7.52 -40.07
C ARG A 71 -15.27 -7.25 -41.40
N GLN A 72 -15.15 -6.03 -41.93
CA GLN A 72 -15.72 -5.69 -43.24
C GLN A 72 -15.09 -6.53 -44.35
N ILE A 73 -13.76 -6.60 -44.37
CA ILE A 73 -13.00 -7.39 -45.34
C ILE A 73 -13.42 -8.85 -45.25
N LYS A 74 -13.44 -9.46 -44.06
CA LYS A 74 -13.85 -10.87 -43.88
C LYS A 74 -15.23 -11.18 -44.46
N ASN A 75 -16.17 -10.23 -44.41
CA ASN A 75 -17.51 -10.40 -44.95
C ASN A 75 -17.59 -10.22 -46.48
N ALA A 76 -16.68 -9.44 -47.08
CA ALA A 76 -16.73 -9.03 -48.49
C ALA A 76 -15.60 -9.60 -49.38
N ASP A 77 -14.62 -10.29 -48.79
CA ASP A 77 -13.28 -10.56 -49.35
C ASP A 77 -13.23 -11.21 -50.75
N PRO A 78 -13.97 -12.30 -51.04
CA PRO A 78 -13.73 -13.04 -52.28
C PRO A 78 -14.04 -12.21 -53.54
N LYS A 79 -15.05 -11.33 -53.44
CA LYS A 79 -15.52 -10.50 -54.56
C LYS A 79 -14.68 -9.24 -54.68
N GLU A 80 -14.44 -8.55 -53.57
CA GLU A 80 -13.67 -7.30 -53.56
C GLU A 80 -12.22 -7.51 -53.99
N LYS A 81 -11.57 -8.60 -53.54
CA LYS A 81 -10.19 -8.91 -53.94
C LYS A 81 -10.06 -9.11 -55.45
N GLN A 82 -10.95 -9.91 -56.03
CA GLN A 82 -10.98 -10.12 -57.48
C GLN A 82 -11.29 -8.83 -58.25
N ASP A 83 -12.17 -7.97 -57.71
CA ASP A 83 -12.50 -6.70 -58.33
C ASP A 83 -11.32 -5.71 -58.28
N CYS A 84 -10.53 -5.69 -57.20
CA CYS A 84 -9.28 -4.92 -57.13
C CYS A 84 -8.21 -5.44 -58.08
N GLU A 85 -7.96 -6.75 -58.14
CA GLU A 85 -7.00 -7.36 -59.07
C GLU A 85 -7.36 -7.05 -60.54
N ARG A 86 -8.65 -7.10 -60.88
CA ARG A 86 -9.17 -6.69 -62.20
C ARG A 86 -8.98 -5.20 -62.47
N ALA A 87 -9.20 -4.34 -61.47
CA ALA A 87 -8.99 -2.90 -61.61
C ALA A 87 -7.52 -2.54 -61.82
N TRP A 88 -6.60 -3.13 -61.04
CA TRP A 88 -5.16 -2.88 -61.14
C TRP A 88 -4.56 -3.39 -62.46
N SER A 89 -5.02 -4.56 -62.96
CA SER A 89 -4.60 -5.07 -64.27
C SER A 89 -5.11 -4.19 -65.43
N ALA A 90 -6.37 -3.76 -65.39
CA ALA A 90 -6.93 -2.84 -66.39
C ALA A 90 -6.20 -1.49 -66.44
N ARG A 91 -5.70 -1.02 -65.28
CA ARG A 91 -4.90 0.21 -65.16
C ARG A 91 -3.55 0.12 -65.89
N LYS A 92 -2.89 -1.05 -65.85
CA LYS A 92 -1.64 -1.31 -66.60
C LYS A 92 -1.86 -1.32 -68.12
N GLU A 93 -3.05 -1.70 -68.56
CA GLU A 93 -3.43 -1.76 -69.98
C GLU A 93 -3.99 -0.44 -70.54
N SER A 94 -3.96 0.66 -69.77
CA SER A 94 -4.53 1.97 -70.16
C SER A 94 -6.04 1.91 -70.52
N ARG A 95 -6.78 0.95 -69.96
CA ARG A 95 -8.23 0.82 -70.15
C ARG A 95 -8.97 1.57 -69.05
N ALA A 96 -9.89 2.47 -69.41
CA ALA A 96 -10.66 3.28 -68.45
C ALA A 96 -11.73 2.44 -67.72
N LEU A 97 -11.30 1.66 -66.72
CA LEU A 97 -12.21 1.00 -65.77
C LEU A 97 -12.31 1.86 -64.50
N VAL A 98 -13.54 2.14 -64.05
CA VAL A 98 -13.78 2.79 -62.74
C VAL A 98 -13.39 1.79 -61.65
N ALA A 99 -12.28 2.05 -60.97
CA ALA A 99 -11.82 1.22 -59.86
C ALA A 99 -12.85 1.25 -58.70
N PRO A 100 -13.16 0.11 -58.07
CA PRO A 100 -14.03 0.06 -56.89
C PRO A 100 -13.51 0.97 -55.77
N LEU A 101 -14.42 1.41 -54.88
CA LEU A 101 -14.14 2.41 -53.83
C LEU A 101 -12.90 2.06 -52.98
N HIS A 102 -12.74 0.78 -52.62
CA HIS A 102 -11.65 0.30 -51.75
C HIS A 102 -10.36 -0.03 -52.49
N CYS A 103 -10.35 -0.02 -53.82
CA CYS A 103 -9.19 -0.38 -54.64
C CYS A 103 -8.45 0.86 -55.18
N ARG A 104 -8.94 2.06 -54.85
CA ARG A 104 -8.38 3.35 -55.30
C ARG A 104 -7.87 4.16 -54.12
N SER A 105 -6.91 5.04 -54.38
CA SER A 105 -6.43 5.98 -53.37
C SER A 105 -7.57 6.90 -52.87
N PRO A 106 -7.61 7.23 -51.55
CA PRO A 106 -8.56 8.20 -51.01
C PRO A 106 -8.41 9.61 -51.62
N LEU A 107 -7.25 9.93 -52.23
CA LEU A 107 -6.99 11.22 -52.88
C LEU A 107 -7.63 11.34 -54.28
N ILE A 108 -8.26 10.28 -54.79
CA ILE A 108 -8.68 10.17 -56.19
C ILE A 108 -10.19 9.93 -56.27
N LYS A 109 -10.83 10.60 -57.23
CA LYS A 109 -12.27 10.47 -57.51
C LYS A 109 -12.57 9.20 -58.31
N ALA A 110 -13.85 8.86 -58.43
CA ALA A 110 -14.30 7.68 -59.19
C ALA A 110 -13.93 7.72 -60.69
N ASN A 111 -13.74 8.90 -61.25
CA ASN A 111 -13.32 9.10 -62.65
C ASN A 111 -11.79 9.06 -62.84
N GLY A 112 -11.01 8.74 -61.80
CA GLY A 112 -9.55 8.69 -61.87
C GLY A 112 -8.85 10.05 -61.78
N GLU A 113 -9.60 11.15 -61.58
CA GLU A 113 -9.04 12.48 -61.41
C GLU A 113 -8.68 12.75 -59.94
N PHE A 114 -7.63 13.56 -59.74
CA PHE A 114 -7.25 14.03 -58.40
C PHE A 114 -8.39 14.85 -57.80
N ARG A 115 -8.63 14.67 -56.50
CA ARG A 115 -9.67 15.38 -55.78
C ARG A 115 -9.39 16.89 -55.76
N SER A 116 -10.31 17.68 -56.32
CA SER A 116 -10.24 19.15 -56.26
C SER A 116 -10.25 19.69 -54.82
N ASP A 117 -10.91 18.98 -53.90
CA ASP A 117 -10.88 19.28 -52.46
C ASP A 117 -9.60 18.80 -51.77
N ALA A 118 -8.75 17.99 -52.43
CA ALA A 118 -7.47 17.54 -51.90
C ALA A 118 -6.31 18.49 -52.26
N ASN A 119 -6.57 19.61 -52.96
CA ASN A 119 -5.54 20.61 -53.19
C ASN A 119 -5.14 21.28 -51.85
N GLY A 120 -3.88 21.12 -51.44
CA GLY A 120 -3.42 21.55 -50.11
C GLY A 120 -3.76 20.57 -48.97
N VAL A 121 -4.12 19.32 -49.28
CA VAL A 121 -4.40 18.29 -48.25
C VAL A 121 -3.17 18.05 -47.37
N ARG A 122 -3.40 17.92 -46.06
CA ARG A 122 -2.38 17.43 -45.13
C ARG A 122 -2.54 15.94 -44.91
N VAL A 123 -1.52 15.16 -45.24
CA VAL A 123 -1.52 13.71 -45.04
C VAL A 123 -0.74 13.37 -43.76
N ILE A 124 -1.42 12.71 -42.83
CA ILE A 124 -0.86 12.21 -41.58
C ILE A 124 -1.00 10.70 -41.54
N GLY A 125 0.11 9.96 -41.45
CA GLY A 125 0.11 8.52 -41.16
C GLY A 125 0.36 8.27 -39.67
N VAL A 126 -0.34 7.33 -39.07
CA VAL A 126 -0.14 6.91 -37.68
C VAL A 126 0.26 5.45 -37.69
N THR A 127 1.48 5.13 -37.27
CA THR A 127 1.91 3.74 -37.15
C THR A 127 1.42 3.18 -35.82
N VAL A 128 0.80 2.01 -35.83
CA VAL A 128 0.23 1.34 -34.65
C VAL A 128 0.54 -0.15 -34.69
N PRO A 129 0.58 -0.87 -33.56
CA PRO A 129 0.79 -2.32 -33.58
C PRO A 129 -0.34 -3.01 -34.36
N GLY A 130 0.01 -3.93 -35.25
CA GLY A 130 -0.92 -4.63 -36.15
C GLY A 130 -1.48 -5.93 -35.59
N ALA A 131 -0.79 -6.52 -34.63
CA ALA A 131 -1.12 -7.84 -34.13
C ALA A 131 -2.55 -7.91 -33.53
N PRO A 132 -3.19 -9.09 -33.61
CA PRO A 132 -4.59 -9.28 -33.23
C PRO A 132 -4.78 -9.55 -31.72
N TYR A 133 -3.76 -9.32 -30.90
CA TYR A 133 -3.83 -9.55 -29.45
C TYR A 133 -4.63 -8.45 -28.73
N PHE A 134 -5.06 -8.75 -27.50
CA PHE A 134 -5.96 -7.87 -26.75
C PHE A 134 -5.29 -6.53 -26.39
N GLU A 135 -4.04 -6.57 -25.97
CA GLU A 135 -3.24 -5.40 -25.60
C GLU A 135 -3.02 -4.47 -26.78
N ASP A 136 -2.79 -5.02 -27.98
CA ASP A 136 -2.59 -4.22 -29.20
C ASP A 136 -3.90 -3.58 -29.66
N ALA A 137 -5.02 -4.32 -29.57
CA ALA A 137 -6.34 -3.77 -29.86
C ALA A 137 -6.75 -2.65 -28.88
N GLU A 138 -6.45 -2.81 -27.58
CA GLU A 138 -6.68 -1.78 -26.57
C GLU A 138 -5.75 -0.57 -26.78
N MET A 139 -4.48 -0.80 -27.14
CA MET A 139 -3.53 0.26 -27.48
C MET A 139 -4.03 1.08 -28.69
N ARG A 140 -4.50 0.43 -29.77
CA ARG A 140 -5.06 1.11 -30.94
C ARG A 140 -6.26 1.99 -30.59
N ARG A 141 -7.16 1.54 -29.72
CA ARG A 141 -8.31 2.36 -29.24
C ARG A 141 -7.85 3.58 -28.47
N ARG A 142 -6.88 3.42 -27.56
CA ARG A 142 -6.33 4.53 -26.76
C ARG A 142 -5.61 5.54 -27.66
N LEU A 143 -4.81 5.07 -28.61
CA LEU A 143 -4.09 5.91 -29.57
C LEU A 143 -5.05 6.67 -30.49
N ARG A 144 -6.08 6.00 -31.03
CA ARG A 144 -7.10 6.66 -31.83
C ARG A 144 -7.77 7.80 -31.07
N TYR A 145 -8.20 7.56 -29.84
CA TYR A 145 -8.76 8.62 -29.00
C TYR A 145 -7.79 9.80 -28.82
N ALA A 146 -6.50 9.54 -28.54
CA ALA A 146 -5.50 10.61 -28.35
C ALA A 146 -5.24 11.42 -29.62
N VAL A 147 -5.04 10.74 -30.76
CA VAL A 147 -4.76 11.39 -32.04
C VAL A 147 -5.95 12.27 -32.43
N LEU A 148 -7.17 11.73 -32.37
CA LEU A 148 -8.38 12.48 -32.69
C LEU A 148 -8.58 13.69 -31.76
N SER A 149 -8.32 13.53 -30.46
CA SER A 149 -8.38 14.64 -29.49
C SER A 149 -7.34 15.73 -29.81
N GLY A 150 -6.14 15.34 -30.24
CA GLY A 150 -5.09 16.26 -30.64
C GLY A 150 -5.47 17.05 -31.88
N LEU A 151 -6.03 16.38 -32.90
CA LEU A 151 -6.54 17.02 -34.11
C LEU A 151 -7.69 17.99 -33.82
N HIS A 152 -8.63 17.61 -32.95
CA HIS A 152 -9.74 18.45 -32.50
C HIS A 152 -9.25 19.77 -31.89
N LEU A 153 -8.24 19.73 -31.01
CA LEU A 153 -7.69 20.95 -30.41
C LEU A 153 -7.01 21.88 -31.42
N GLU A 154 -6.53 21.36 -32.54
CA GLU A 154 -5.97 22.14 -33.65
C GLU A 154 -7.05 22.62 -34.65
N GLY A 155 -8.32 22.31 -34.41
CA GLY A 155 -9.47 22.77 -35.20
C GLY A 155 -9.90 21.83 -36.33
N TYR A 156 -9.44 20.57 -36.30
CA TYR A 156 -9.83 19.55 -37.27
C TYR A 156 -10.98 18.68 -36.76
N GLU A 157 -12.12 18.71 -37.48
CA GLU A 157 -13.30 17.91 -37.17
C GLU A 157 -13.49 16.76 -38.17
N PRO A 158 -13.91 15.56 -37.72
CA PRO A 158 -14.12 14.42 -38.62
C PRO A 158 -15.27 14.71 -39.58
N ARG A 159 -15.06 14.45 -40.88
CA ARG A 159 -16.12 14.55 -41.90
C ARG A 159 -17.27 13.57 -41.65
N ASN A 160 -16.97 12.44 -41.02
CA ASN A 160 -17.94 11.40 -40.68
C ASN A 160 -17.59 10.82 -39.30
N GLU A 161 -18.46 11.02 -38.32
CA GLU A 161 -18.29 10.54 -36.94
C GLU A 161 -18.68 9.05 -36.75
N GLN A 162 -19.33 8.44 -37.76
CA GLN A 162 -19.91 7.10 -37.67
C GLN A 162 -19.26 6.10 -38.62
N HIS A 163 -18.41 6.57 -39.55
CA HIS A 163 -17.78 5.70 -40.55
C HIS A 163 -16.32 6.04 -40.80
N ILE A 164 -15.53 5.02 -41.10
CA ILE A 164 -14.18 5.13 -41.62
C ILE A 164 -14.11 4.56 -43.04
N GLY A 165 -13.08 4.95 -43.78
CA GLY A 165 -12.77 4.36 -45.08
C GLY A 165 -11.60 3.41 -44.96
N TYR A 166 -11.39 2.58 -45.97
CA TYR A 166 -10.13 1.86 -46.14
C TYR A 166 -9.81 1.73 -47.63
N PHE A 167 -8.51 1.69 -47.94
CA PHE A 167 -8.05 1.39 -49.29
C PHE A 167 -7.03 0.25 -49.25
N ARG A 168 -7.02 -0.57 -50.31
CA ARG A 168 -6.06 -1.64 -50.52
C ARG A 168 -4.96 -1.11 -51.45
N PRO A 169 -3.70 -0.96 -50.99
CA PRO A 169 -2.60 -0.57 -51.86
C PRO A 169 -2.24 -1.72 -52.81
N GLU A 170 -1.79 -1.42 -54.04
CA GLU A 170 -1.30 -2.45 -54.95
C GLU A 170 0.14 -2.83 -54.54
N ASP A 171 0.35 -4.06 -54.07
CA ASP A 171 1.71 -4.54 -53.81
C ASP A 171 2.39 -4.97 -55.12
N GLN A 172 2.68 -3.99 -55.98
CA GLN A 172 3.26 -4.19 -57.31
C GLN A 172 4.61 -4.94 -57.31
N LEU A 173 5.33 -4.90 -56.19
CA LEU A 173 6.68 -5.44 -56.05
C LEU A 173 6.73 -6.74 -55.22
N GLY A 174 5.63 -7.15 -54.59
CA GLY A 174 5.62 -8.26 -53.64
C GLY A 174 6.46 -7.99 -52.38
N ASN A 175 6.60 -6.72 -52.02
CA ASN A 175 7.49 -6.23 -50.96
C ASN A 175 6.77 -6.12 -49.60
N GLY A 176 5.54 -6.62 -49.49
CA GLY A 176 4.80 -6.68 -48.23
C GLY A 176 4.26 -5.33 -47.80
N LEU A 177 3.35 -4.75 -48.59
CA LEU A 177 2.48 -3.64 -48.15
C LEU A 177 1.29 -4.17 -47.32
N PRO A 178 0.69 -3.33 -46.44
CA PRO A 178 -0.46 -3.76 -45.65
C PRO A 178 -1.65 -4.09 -46.56
N LEU A 179 -2.37 -5.17 -46.23
CA LEU A 179 -3.54 -5.64 -46.99
C LEU A 179 -4.60 -4.55 -47.18
N ALA A 180 -4.80 -3.72 -46.15
CA ALA A 180 -5.70 -2.59 -46.17
C ALA A 180 -5.18 -1.50 -45.24
N VAL A 181 -5.37 -0.24 -45.62
CA VAL A 181 -5.02 0.94 -44.83
C VAL A 181 -6.30 1.69 -44.50
N PRO A 182 -6.76 1.64 -43.24
CA PRO A 182 -7.90 2.45 -42.79
C PRO A 182 -7.56 3.94 -42.85
N PHE A 183 -8.53 4.77 -43.23
CA PHE A 183 -8.36 6.22 -43.33
C PHE A 183 -9.59 7.00 -42.86
N GLU A 184 -9.33 8.24 -42.45
CA GLU A 184 -10.34 9.18 -41.95
C GLU A 184 -10.07 10.59 -42.52
N TRP A 185 -11.14 11.28 -42.93
CA TRP A 185 -11.06 12.65 -43.43
C TRP A 185 -11.50 13.67 -42.40
N PHE A 186 -10.79 14.79 -42.34
CA PHE A 186 -11.08 15.91 -41.45
C PHE A 186 -11.15 17.23 -42.22
N ASN A 187 -12.00 18.14 -41.73
CA ASN A 187 -12.07 19.52 -42.21
C ASN A 187 -11.43 20.46 -41.19
N ASP A 188 -10.67 21.45 -41.67
CA ASP A 188 -10.17 22.55 -40.83
C ASP A 188 -11.26 23.63 -40.72
N GLU A 189 -11.92 23.71 -39.57
CA GLU A 189 -12.95 24.72 -39.33
C GLU A 189 -12.38 26.06 -38.83
N ARG A 190 -11.14 26.08 -38.31
CA ARG A 190 -10.54 27.28 -37.70
C ARG A 190 -9.76 28.14 -38.68
N HIS A 191 -8.89 27.53 -39.47
CA HIS A 191 -7.89 28.27 -40.26
C HIS A 191 -8.13 28.16 -41.78
N GLY A 192 -9.04 27.28 -42.21
CA GLY A 192 -9.32 27.06 -43.63
C GLY A 192 -8.11 26.53 -44.41
N SER A 193 -7.16 25.84 -43.74
CA SER A 193 -5.86 25.43 -44.26
C SER A 193 -5.90 24.24 -45.23
N GLY A 194 -7.08 23.84 -45.69
CA GLY A 194 -7.31 22.61 -46.45
C GLY A 194 -7.63 21.41 -45.55
N PRO A 195 -8.21 20.33 -46.12
CA PRO A 195 -8.59 19.15 -45.35
C PRO A 195 -7.37 18.32 -44.93
N LEU A 196 -7.60 17.44 -43.95
CA LEU A 196 -6.60 16.51 -43.44
C LEU A 196 -7.05 15.08 -43.70
N LEU A 197 -6.11 14.26 -44.17
CA LEU A 197 -6.26 12.82 -44.38
C LEU A 197 -5.41 12.09 -43.35
N LEU A 198 -6.07 11.32 -42.49
CA LEU A 198 -5.44 10.48 -41.48
C LEU A 198 -5.40 9.03 -41.99
N LEU A 199 -4.23 8.40 -41.96
CA LEU A 199 -4.01 7.01 -42.35
C LEU A 199 -3.56 6.19 -41.15
N TRP A 200 -4.18 5.04 -40.91
CA TRP A 200 -3.75 4.09 -39.87
C TRP A 200 -2.87 3.01 -40.49
N ILE A 201 -1.60 2.98 -40.12
CA ILE A 201 -0.56 2.15 -40.74
C ILE A 201 -0.18 1.02 -39.79
N ASP A 202 -0.20 -0.21 -40.29
CA ASP A 202 0.25 -1.38 -39.55
C ASP A 202 1.78 -1.34 -39.44
N GLU A 203 2.28 -1.21 -38.22
CA GLU A 203 3.71 -1.16 -37.96
C GLU A 203 4.39 -2.54 -38.08
N ASP A 204 3.68 -3.64 -37.85
CA ASP A 204 4.28 -4.98 -37.92
C ASP A 204 4.76 -5.25 -39.36
N VAL A 205 4.00 -4.76 -40.35
CA VAL A 205 4.38 -4.77 -41.77
C VAL A 205 5.66 -3.97 -42.03
N LEU A 206 5.90 -2.88 -41.28
CA LEU A 206 7.13 -2.09 -41.39
C LEU A 206 8.35 -2.80 -40.75
N SER A 207 8.11 -3.79 -39.90
CA SER A 207 9.15 -4.49 -39.14
C SER A 207 9.75 -5.71 -39.85
N ASP A 208 9.04 -6.30 -40.84
CA ASP A 208 9.38 -7.61 -41.41
C ASP A 208 10.71 -7.69 -42.20
N ASP A 209 11.15 -6.62 -42.87
CA ASP A 209 12.29 -6.66 -43.82
C ASP A 209 13.43 -5.68 -43.50
N ASP A 210 13.49 -5.16 -42.26
CA ASP A 210 14.45 -4.12 -41.82
C ASP A 210 14.45 -2.84 -42.71
N ALA A 211 13.42 -2.65 -43.55
CA ALA A 211 13.30 -1.56 -44.51
C ALA A 211 12.03 -0.70 -44.37
N PRO A 212 11.77 -0.11 -43.18
CA PRO A 212 10.55 0.62 -42.91
C PRO A 212 10.39 1.87 -43.79
N LEU A 213 11.49 2.55 -44.14
CA LEU A 213 11.42 3.77 -44.95
C LEU A 213 10.99 3.46 -46.40
N ASP A 214 11.51 2.38 -46.98
CA ASP A 214 11.20 1.98 -48.35
C ASP A 214 9.72 1.62 -48.49
N LYS A 215 9.16 0.91 -47.50
CA LYS A 215 7.73 0.57 -47.44
C LYS A 215 6.85 1.82 -47.31
N LEU A 216 7.24 2.80 -46.50
CA LEU A 216 6.53 4.08 -46.39
C LEU A 216 6.59 4.89 -47.70
N LEU A 217 7.74 4.90 -48.38
CA LEU A 217 7.89 5.55 -49.69
C LEU A 217 7.07 4.83 -50.78
N GLN A 218 6.97 3.51 -50.73
CA GLN A 218 6.09 2.74 -51.60
C GLN A 218 4.61 3.05 -51.31
N LEU A 219 4.20 3.08 -50.04
CA LEU A 219 2.84 3.46 -49.65
C LEU A 219 2.49 4.88 -50.10
N ARG A 220 3.44 5.82 -50.04
CA ARG A 220 3.28 7.18 -50.58
C ARG A 220 3.03 7.16 -52.09
N ARG A 221 3.78 6.34 -52.85
CA ARG A 221 3.57 6.20 -54.31
C ARG A 221 2.19 5.64 -54.63
N GLU A 222 1.75 4.63 -53.90
CA GLU A 222 0.40 4.04 -54.04
C GLU A 222 -0.71 5.05 -53.69
N LEU A 223 -0.51 5.86 -52.65
CA LEU A 223 -1.46 6.93 -52.29
C LEU A 223 -1.56 7.99 -53.40
N CYS A 224 -0.47 8.23 -54.13
CA CYS A 224 -0.39 9.29 -55.11
C CYS A 224 -0.85 8.92 -56.51
N GLU A 225 -0.82 7.62 -56.85
CA GLU A 225 -1.02 7.10 -58.21
C GLU A 225 -0.09 7.75 -59.28
N ASN A 226 0.43 6.96 -60.21
CA ASN A 226 1.37 7.44 -61.26
C ASN A 226 0.82 8.57 -62.16
N SER A 227 -0.47 8.86 -62.13
CA SER A 227 -1.17 9.84 -62.97
C SER A 227 -1.11 11.28 -62.43
N ALA A 228 -0.76 11.48 -61.15
CA ALA A 228 -0.87 12.79 -60.44
C ALA A 228 0.48 13.27 -59.83
N VAL A 229 1.59 12.93 -60.46
CA VAL A 229 2.97 13.13 -59.96
C VAL A 229 3.26 14.57 -59.53
N SER A 230 2.83 15.58 -60.28
CA SER A 230 3.16 17.00 -60.00
C SER A 230 2.48 17.57 -58.74
N ILE A 231 1.31 17.06 -58.35
CA ILE A 231 0.62 17.48 -57.11
C ILE A 231 1.24 16.75 -55.91
N CYS A 232 1.66 15.51 -56.12
CA CYS A 232 2.24 14.63 -55.12
C CYS A 232 3.70 14.93 -54.75
N GLU A 233 4.46 15.55 -55.65
CA GLU A 233 5.77 16.13 -55.35
C GLU A 233 5.67 17.34 -54.40
N GLY A 234 4.50 17.97 -54.29
CA GLY A 234 4.30 19.22 -53.55
C GLY A 234 3.95 19.10 -52.05
N PHE A 235 3.68 17.91 -51.51
CA PHE A 235 3.28 17.75 -50.10
C PHE A 235 4.13 16.75 -49.31
N LYS A 236 4.56 17.19 -48.11
CA LYS A 236 5.33 16.40 -47.14
C LYS A 236 4.40 15.51 -46.30
N ILE A 237 4.64 14.21 -46.26
CA ILE A 237 3.87 13.28 -45.40
C ILE A 237 4.40 13.36 -43.97
N ARG A 238 3.49 13.43 -43.00
CA ARG A 238 3.82 13.45 -41.57
C ARG A 238 3.44 12.13 -40.95
N ILE A 239 4.37 11.47 -40.30
CA ILE A 239 4.17 10.16 -39.67
C ILE A 239 4.22 10.33 -38.14
N LEU A 240 3.16 9.97 -37.44
CA LEU A 240 3.16 9.75 -35.99
C LEU A 240 3.64 8.33 -35.77
N GLY A 241 4.88 8.20 -35.32
CA GLY A 241 5.58 6.94 -35.22
C GLY A 241 7.06 7.08 -35.59
N PRO A 242 7.84 5.99 -35.52
CA PRO A 242 7.39 4.65 -35.13
C PRO A 242 6.97 4.51 -33.66
N TYR A 243 6.11 3.54 -33.39
CA TYR A 243 5.66 3.10 -32.07
C TYR A 243 6.74 2.27 -31.37
N SER A 244 7.38 1.34 -32.08
CA SER A 244 8.40 0.46 -31.53
C SER A 244 9.81 1.03 -31.69
N SER A 245 10.65 0.75 -30.69
CA SER A 245 12.06 1.15 -30.71
C SER A 245 12.87 0.42 -31.80
N GLY A 246 12.43 -0.77 -32.22
CA GLY A 246 13.05 -1.54 -33.30
C GLY A 246 12.88 -0.85 -34.66
N VAL A 247 11.64 -0.49 -35.01
CA VAL A 247 11.36 0.18 -36.27
C VAL A 247 12.00 1.57 -36.30
N LEU A 248 12.02 2.31 -35.18
CA LEU A 248 12.72 3.61 -35.11
C LEU A 248 14.23 3.46 -35.41
N LYS A 249 14.88 2.41 -34.88
CA LYS A 249 16.29 2.16 -35.13
C LYS A 249 16.58 1.91 -36.62
N ASN A 250 15.80 1.06 -37.27
CA ASN A 250 15.99 0.76 -38.69
C ASN A 250 15.67 1.98 -39.56
N LEU A 251 14.59 2.69 -39.23
CA LEU A 251 14.17 3.91 -39.94
C LEU A 251 15.23 5.01 -39.88
N THR A 252 15.82 5.26 -38.72
CA THR A 252 16.87 6.28 -38.56
C THR A 252 18.15 5.93 -39.32
N GLN A 253 18.53 4.65 -39.37
CA GLN A 253 19.67 4.17 -40.16
C GLN A 253 19.46 4.34 -41.68
N GLN A 254 18.24 4.15 -42.16
CA GLN A 254 17.89 4.37 -43.57
C GLN A 254 17.78 5.85 -43.92
N LEU A 255 17.14 6.65 -43.06
CA LEU A 255 17.04 8.10 -43.24
C LEU A 255 18.40 8.77 -43.28
N ALA A 256 19.39 8.28 -42.52
CA ALA A 256 20.75 8.81 -42.58
C ALA A 256 21.34 8.76 -44.00
N LYS A 257 20.92 7.79 -44.84
CA LYS A 257 21.44 7.52 -46.18
C LYS A 257 20.65 8.18 -47.32
N SER A 258 19.39 8.56 -47.11
CA SER A 258 18.52 9.11 -48.16
C SER A 258 18.27 10.60 -47.98
N VAL A 259 18.61 11.42 -48.99
CA VAL A 259 18.38 12.88 -48.97
C VAL A 259 16.96 13.22 -49.38
N ASP A 260 16.40 12.51 -50.36
CA ASP A 260 15.05 12.75 -50.88
C ASP A 260 14.00 12.47 -49.80
N ALA A 261 14.12 11.32 -49.12
CA ALA A 261 13.22 10.95 -48.03
C ALA A 261 13.22 11.98 -46.88
N LYS A 262 14.34 12.70 -46.69
CA LYS A 262 14.43 13.75 -45.68
C LYS A 262 13.60 14.98 -46.02
N GLN A 263 13.39 15.28 -47.30
CA GLN A 263 12.56 16.40 -47.73
C GLN A 263 11.07 16.02 -47.76
N GLU A 264 10.79 14.75 -48.03
CA GLU A 264 9.45 14.24 -48.28
C GLU A 264 8.68 13.81 -47.02
N MET A 265 9.38 13.49 -45.92
CA MET A 265 8.75 12.94 -44.71
C MET A 265 9.20 13.62 -43.42
N GLN A 266 8.26 13.78 -42.48
CA GLN A 266 8.52 14.17 -41.09
C GLN A 266 8.01 13.09 -40.14
N PHE A 267 8.79 12.76 -39.11
CA PHE A 267 8.44 11.76 -38.11
C PHE A 267 8.28 12.39 -36.73
N TYR A 268 7.22 11.98 -36.04
CA TYR A 268 6.90 12.32 -34.66
C TYR A 268 6.77 11.02 -33.88
N SER A 269 7.88 10.50 -33.37
CA SER A 269 7.87 9.22 -32.65
C SER A 269 7.29 9.42 -31.25
N TYR A 270 6.22 8.70 -30.96
CA TYR A 270 5.47 8.84 -29.71
C TYR A 270 5.63 7.63 -28.76
N GLY A 271 6.02 6.46 -29.28
CA GLY A 271 6.08 5.21 -28.52
C GLY A 271 7.48 4.65 -28.27
N ALA A 272 8.45 4.98 -29.12
CA ALA A 272 9.80 4.45 -28.97
C ALA A 272 10.53 5.21 -27.86
N THR A 273 10.92 4.54 -26.78
CA THR A 273 11.60 5.12 -25.59
C THR A 273 13.05 4.68 -25.38
N ALA A 274 13.53 3.68 -26.16
CA ALA A 274 14.90 3.19 -26.05
C ALA A 274 15.94 4.31 -26.21
N SER A 275 17.03 4.24 -25.44
CA SER A 275 18.02 5.32 -25.38
C SER A 275 18.79 5.52 -26.69
N GLU A 276 19.10 6.78 -26.98
CA GLU A 276 19.86 7.20 -28.15
C GLU A 276 21.32 6.73 -28.14
N SER A 277 21.87 6.28 -27.01
CA SER A 277 23.25 5.76 -26.97
C SER A 277 23.50 4.52 -27.88
N GLY A 278 22.44 3.91 -28.44
CA GLY A 278 22.51 2.90 -29.51
C GLY A 278 22.16 3.41 -30.93
N LEU A 279 21.79 4.68 -31.08
CA LEU A 279 21.44 5.38 -32.32
C LEU A 279 22.53 6.45 -32.57
N GLN A 280 22.96 6.69 -33.81
CA GLN A 280 23.99 7.72 -34.10
C GLN A 280 23.41 9.16 -34.04
N GLY A 281 22.59 9.46 -33.03
CA GLY A 281 21.71 10.62 -32.95
C GLY A 281 20.46 10.50 -33.83
N LEU A 282 19.42 11.26 -33.51
CA LEU A 282 18.22 11.34 -34.36
C LEU A 282 18.44 12.33 -35.52
N PRO A 283 18.00 11.99 -36.74
CA PRO A 283 17.93 12.96 -37.84
C PRO A 283 17.00 14.13 -37.49
N GLU A 284 17.24 15.33 -38.04
CA GLU A 284 16.41 16.54 -37.79
C GLU A 284 14.91 16.34 -38.07
N ASN A 285 14.59 15.40 -38.97
CA ASN A 285 13.23 15.10 -39.39
C ASN A 285 12.50 14.15 -38.45
N VAL A 286 13.18 13.65 -37.43
CA VAL A 286 12.62 12.76 -36.42
C VAL A 286 12.59 13.52 -35.10
N PHE A 287 11.38 13.80 -34.62
CA PHE A 287 11.17 14.41 -33.32
C PHE A 287 10.53 13.39 -32.39
N ARG A 288 11.11 13.16 -31.20
CA ARG A 288 10.50 12.32 -30.17
C ARG A 288 9.62 13.16 -29.28
N THR A 289 8.38 12.70 -29.12
CA THR A 289 7.39 13.29 -28.21
C THR A 289 7.32 12.58 -26.88
N ILE A 290 8.12 11.53 -26.67
CA ILE A 290 8.27 10.79 -25.42
C ILE A 290 9.72 10.86 -24.93
N GLY A 291 9.91 10.76 -23.60
CA GLY A 291 11.24 10.76 -22.99
C GLY A 291 11.98 9.45 -23.18
N GLU A 292 13.29 9.48 -22.91
CA GLU A 292 14.15 8.29 -22.97
C GLU A 292 14.15 7.49 -21.66
N ASP A 293 14.31 6.18 -21.78
CA ASP A 293 14.41 5.26 -20.62
C ASP A 293 15.55 5.61 -19.67
N VAL A 294 16.64 6.22 -20.16
CA VAL A 294 17.79 6.64 -19.31
C VAL A 294 17.39 7.71 -18.29
N VAL A 295 16.43 8.56 -18.67
CA VAL A 295 15.92 9.63 -17.82
C VAL A 295 15.01 9.02 -16.74
N LEU A 296 14.18 8.04 -17.10
CA LEU A 296 13.34 7.28 -16.15
C LEU A 296 14.19 6.46 -15.17
N ALA A 297 15.24 5.79 -15.66
CA ALA A 297 16.15 5.00 -14.84
C ALA A 297 16.88 5.86 -13.80
N ARG A 298 17.31 7.07 -14.18
CA ARG A 298 17.94 8.03 -13.25
C ARG A 298 16.96 8.52 -12.18
N ALA A 299 15.72 8.81 -12.55
CA ALA A 299 14.68 9.22 -11.60
C ALA A 299 14.41 8.12 -10.55
N ILE A 300 14.30 6.86 -10.99
CA ILE A 300 14.14 5.72 -10.08
C ILE A 300 15.38 5.55 -9.19
N ALA A 301 16.60 5.70 -9.74
CA ALA A 301 17.82 5.61 -8.95
C ALA A 301 17.85 6.64 -7.80
N GLU A 302 17.41 7.88 -8.06
CA GLU A 302 17.33 8.91 -7.01
C GLU A 302 16.21 8.61 -5.99
N GLU A 303 15.05 8.14 -6.42
CA GLU A 303 13.97 7.75 -5.50
C GLU A 303 14.35 6.55 -4.62
N LEU A 304 15.07 5.56 -5.17
CA LEU A 304 15.61 4.42 -4.40
C LEU A 304 16.62 4.87 -3.33
N LYS A 305 17.44 5.89 -3.61
CA LYS A 305 18.34 6.49 -2.60
C LYS A 305 17.56 7.14 -1.46
N LEU A 306 16.46 7.83 -1.75
CA LEU A 306 15.57 8.40 -0.71
C LEU A 306 14.92 7.31 0.15
N ARG A 307 14.65 6.14 -0.44
CA ARG A 307 14.12 4.95 0.26
C ARG A 307 15.20 4.08 0.92
N ARG A 308 16.40 4.62 1.10
CA ARG A 308 17.55 3.98 1.75
C ARG A 308 18.02 2.69 1.07
N VAL A 309 17.70 2.50 -0.22
CA VAL A 309 18.29 1.46 -1.07
C VAL A 309 19.57 2.02 -1.69
N LYS A 310 20.63 2.08 -0.88
CA LYS A 310 21.94 2.62 -1.26
C LYS A 310 23.06 1.78 -0.65
N ARG A 311 24.27 1.89 -1.22
CA ARG A 311 25.47 1.20 -0.73
C ARG A 311 25.73 1.51 0.75
N HIS A 312 25.94 0.47 1.55
CA HIS A 312 26.33 0.57 2.97
C HIS A 312 27.77 0.08 3.15
N GLY A 313 28.73 1.01 3.23
CA GLY A 313 30.16 0.66 3.25
C GLY A 313 30.58 -0.01 1.94
N ASP A 314 31.09 -1.24 2.00
CA ASP A 314 31.48 -2.02 0.82
C ASP A 314 30.38 -2.94 0.28
N ILE A 315 29.27 -3.07 0.99
CA ILE A 315 28.17 -3.96 0.61
C ILE A 315 27.22 -3.21 -0.33
N LYS A 316 27.03 -3.77 -1.53
CA LYS A 316 26.03 -3.29 -2.49
C LYS A 316 24.70 -4.04 -2.28
N PRO A 317 23.57 -3.35 -2.11
CA PRO A 317 22.26 -3.99 -2.10
C PRO A 317 21.98 -4.64 -3.45
N HIS A 318 21.25 -5.76 -3.44
CA HIS A 318 20.81 -6.44 -4.65
C HIS A 318 19.45 -5.94 -5.13
N ILE A 319 19.32 -5.76 -6.45
CA ILE A 319 18.10 -5.35 -7.15
C ILE A 319 17.80 -6.33 -8.26
N ALA A 320 16.55 -6.79 -8.35
CA ALA A 320 16.10 -7.62 -9.46
C ALA A 320 15.45 -6.77 -10.56
N LEU A 321 15.82 -7.01 -11.81
CA LEU A 321 15.20 -6.39 -12.99
C LEU A 321 14.49 -7.47 -13.79
N VAL A 322 13.17 -7.37 -13.90
CA VAL A 322 12.30 -8.33 -14.58
C VAL A 322 11.78 -7.71 -15.87
N THR A 323 12.18 -8.25 -17.02
CA THR A 323 11.87 -7.68 -18.34
C THR A 323 11.36 -8.74 -19.31
N ASP A 324 10.70 -8.33 -20.39
CA ASP A 324 10.40 -9.20 -21.52
C ASP A 324 11.69 -9.50 -22.33
N ARG A 325 11.79 -10.71 -22.87
CA ARG A 325 12.99 -11.19 -23.59
C ARG A 325 12.90 -10.96 -25.10
N ASP A 326 11.69 -11.06 -25.62
CA ASP A 326 11.36 -11.16 -27.04
C ASP A 326 11.47 -9.82 -27.77
N THR A 327 11.24 -8.68 -27.11
CA THR A 327 11.35 -7.36 -27.75
C THR A 327 12.76 -6.76 -27.65
N LEU A 328 13.12 -5.93 -28.63
CA LEU A 328 14.34 -5.11 -28.56
C LEU A 328 14.31 -4.17 -27.35
N TYR A 329 13.14 -3.60 -27.07
CA TYR A 329 12.90 -2.72 -25.93
C TYR A 329 13.25 -3.39 -24.60
N GLY A 330 12.65 -4.55 -24.30
CA GLY A 330 12.90 -5.30 -23.05
C GLY A 330 14.37 -5.64 -22.83
N ARG A 331 15.12 -5.90 -23.91
CA ARG A 331 16.58 -6.14 -23.85
C ARG A 331 17.38 -4.87 -23.55
N MET A 332 16.98 -3.72 -24.12
CA MET A 332 17.68 -2.45 -23.96
C MET A 332 17.37 -1.76 -22.62
N ILE A 333 16.13 -1.84 -22.14
CA ILE A 333 15.73 -1.17 -20.89
C ILE A 333 16.47 -1.76 -19.69
N ALA A 334 16.63 -3.08 -19.63
CA ALA A 334 17.40 -3.73 -18.57
C ALA A 334 18.84 -3.17 -18.48
N GLN A 335 19.53 -3.09 -19.64
CA GLN A 335 20.89 -2.54 -19.72
C GLN A 335 20.95 -1.06 -19.33
N THR A 336 19.90 -0.30 -19.64
CA THR A 336 19.80 1.12 -19.29
C THR A 336 19.72 1.31 -17.77
N PHE A 337 18.90 0.50 -17.10
CA PHE A 337 18.80 0.49 -15.64
C PHE A 337 20.08 -0.02 -14.97
N GLU A 338 20.70 -1.08 -15.49
CA GLU A 338 22.01 -1.56 -15.00
C GLU A 338 23.07 -0.47 -15.03
N LYS A 339 23.12 0.35 -16.10
CA LYS A 339 24.03 1.50 -16.20
C LYS A 339 23.70 2.63 -15.24
N ALA A 340 22.43 2.85 -14.92
CA ALA A 340 21.99 3.89 -13.98
C ALA A 340 22.28 3.50 -12.51
N PHE A 341 22.34 2.21 -12.20
CA PHE A 341 22.49 1.66 -10.85
C PHE A 341 23.94 1.31 -10.49
N THR A 342 24.88 2.25 -10.67
CA THR A 342 26.33 2.01 -10.45
C THR A 342 26.68 1.54 -9.02
N ASP A 343 25.92 2.01 -8.03
CA ASP A 343 26.15 1.73 -6.60
C ASP A 343 25.48 0.45 -6.10
N LEU A 344 24.76 -0.26 -6.96
CA LEU A 344 23.90 -1.39 -6.61
C LEU A 344 24.34 -2.64 -7.39
N SER A 345 23.98 -3.81 -6.90
CA SER A 345 24.17 -5.08 -7.61
C SER A 345 22.87 -5.43 -8.31
N THR A 346 22.91 -5.75 -9.61
CA THR A 346 21.72 -5.96 -10.44
C THR A 346 21.62 -7.40 -10.93
N GLU A 347 20.45 -8.00 -10.77
CA GLU A 347 20.12 -9.35 -11.20
C GLU A 347 19.02 -9.30 -12.26
N ARG A 348 19.37 -9.62 -13.52
CA ARG A 348 18.41 -9.61 -14.62
C ARG A 348 17.66 -10.93 -14.72
N ILE A 349 16.35 -10.85 -14.88
CA ILE A 349 15.44 -11.96 -15.09
C ILE A 349 14.52 -11.62 -16.25
N THR A 350 14.19 -12.61 -17.07
CA THR A 350 13.40 -12.37 -18.27
C THR A 350 12.25 -13.34 -18.43
N TYR A 351 11.13 -12.88 -18.98
CA TYR A 351 9.97 -13.69 -19.37
C TYR A 351 9.59 -13.47 -20.85
N LEU A 352 8.66 -14.27 -21.38
CA LEU A 352 8.08 -14.07 -22.73
C LEU A 352 6.75 -13.35 -22.61
N ARG A 353 6.47 -12.41 -23.51
CA ARG A 353 5.19 -11.67 -23.52
C ARG A 353 3.97 -12.58 -23.66
N GLY A 354 2.82 -12.09 -23.18
CA GLY A 354 1.54 -12.80 -23.28
C GLY A 354 1.42 -13.91 -22.25
N LEU A 355 1.76 -13.60 -20.99
CA LEU A 355 1.78 -14.57 -19.89
C LEU A 355 0.39 -15.15 -19.56
N ASP A 356 -0.68 -14.44 -19.93
CA ASP A 356 -2.07 -14.87 -19.72
C ASP A 356 -2.56 -15.93 -20.71
N GLY A 357 -1.82 -16.15 -21.81
CA GLY A 357 -2.17 -17.11 -22.86
C GLY A 357 -3.41 -16.74 -23.65
N VAL A 358 -3.86 -15.47 -23.62
CA VAL A 358 -5.09 -15.05 -24.31
C VAL A 358 -4.85 -14.95 -25.81
N LEU A 359 -5.47 -15.86 -26.56
CA LEU A 359 -5.46 -15.84 -28.02
C LEU A 359 -6.53 -14.88 -28.59
N PRO A 360 -6.32 -14.36 -29.82
CA PRO A 360 -7.30 -13.55 -30.54
C PRO A 360 -8.67 -14.26 -30.66
N ALA A 361 -9.75 -13.47 -30.62
CA ALA A 361 -11.13 -13.96 -30.57
C ALA A 361 -11.56 -14.83 -31.78
N GLY A 362 -10.79 -14.86 -32.87
CA GLY A 362 -11.06 -15.63 -34.08
C GLY A 362 -10.91 -17.15 -33.94
N ASP A 363 -10.21 -17.64 -32.92
CA ASP A 363 -9.91 -19.07 -32.76
C ASP A 363 -10.93 -19.85 -31.91
N ARG A 364 -11.98 -19.18 -31.40
CA ARG A 364 -13.02 -19.84 -30.61
C ARG A 364 -13.89 -20.81 -31.43
N SER A 365 -13.81 -20.81 -32.76
CA SER A 365 -14.68 -21.65 -33.61
C SER A 365 -14.14 -23.04 -33.94
N VAL A 366 -12.96 -23.46 -33.46
CA VAL A 366 -12.36 -24.76 -33.87
C VAL A 366 -12.40 -25.84 -32.76
N ARG A 367 -12.89 -25.53 -31.55
CA ARG A 367 -12.92 -26.52 -30.45
C ARG A 367 -14.30 -26.94 -29.93
N SER A 368 -15.39 -26.55 -30.60
CA SER A 368 -16.75 -27.00 -30.26
C SER A 368 -17.45 -27.69 -31.43
N THR A 369 -16.82 -28.71 -32.00
CA THR A 369 -17.54 -29.71 -32.82
C THR A 369 -17.03 -31.10 -32.46
N LYS A 370 -17.56 -31.64 -31.35
CA LYS A 370 -18.01 -33.04 -31.26
C LYS A 370 -18.67 -33.31 -29.90
N LYS A 371 -19.94 -33.74 -30.00
CA LYS A 371 -20.85 -34.29 -28.99
C LYS A 371 -21.70 -33.29 -28.20
N GLU A 372 -22.79 -32.86 -28.83
CA GLU A 372 -24.10 -32.85 -28.18
C GLU A 372 -24.95 -33.95 -28.82
N GLU A 373 -25.31 -34.96 -28.03
CA GLU A 373 -26.65 -35.53 -28.03
C GLU A 373 -26.83 -36.28 -26.69
N GLU A 374 -27.95 -36.00 -26.03
CA GLU A 374 -28.53 -36.62 -24.83
C GLU A 374 -27.99 -36.22 -23.45
N SER A 375 -28.56 -35.16 -22.86
CA SER A 375 -29.66 -35.31 -21.89
C SER A 375 -29.91 -33.98 -21.18
N GLY A 376 -31.16 -33.52 -21.23
CA GLY A 376 -31.60 -32.33 -20.53
C GLY A 376 -31.74 -32.58 -19.03
N ARG A 377 -31.18 -31.67 -18.23
CA ARG A 377 -31.81 -31.03 -17.07
C ARG A 377 -30.86 -30.03 -16.40
N ASP A 378 -31.41 -28.83 -16.19
CA ASP A 378 -30.98 -27.77 -15.27
C ASP A 378 -29.54 -27.25 -15.31
N SER A 379 -29.38 -26.05 -15.86
CA SER A 379 -28.50 -25.01 -15.28
C SER A 379 -28.79 -23.64 -15.89
N LYS A 380 -29.62 -22.85 -15.19
CA LYS A 380 -29.48 -21.40 -15.15
C LYS A 380 -28.29 -21.06 -14.26
N GLU A 381 -27.58 -19.99 -14.62
CA GLU A 381 -26.44 -19.36 -13.92
C GLU A 381 -25.06 -20.02 -14.09
N SER A 382 -24.30 -19.55 -15.08
CA SER A 382 -22.82 -19.59 -15.05
C SER A 382 -22.24 -18.30 -15.67
N SER A 383 -22.58 -17.15 -15.08
CA SER A 383 -21.87 -15.88 -15.31
C SER A 383 -21.66 -15.09 -14.03
N LYS A 384 -21.37 -15.78 -12.93
CA LYS A 384 -20.87 -15.18 -11.69
C LYS A 384 -19.57 -15.86 -11.26
N SER A 385 -18.61 -15.00 -10.94
CA SER A 385 -17.38 -15.26 -10.19
C SER A 385 -16.44 -16.34 -10.75
N ARG A 386 -15.47 -15.92 -11.57
CA ARG A 386 -14.10 -16.44 -11.47
C ARG A 386 -13.44 -15.83 -10.22
N ASP A 387 -14.02 -16.14 -9.07
CA ASP A 387 -13.42 -15.85 -7.77
C ASP A 387 -12.94 -17.18 -7.17
N GLY A 388 -11.86 -17.11 -6.40
CA GLY A 388 -10.89 -18.18 -6.23
C GLY A 388 -11.41 -19.57 -5.80
N SER A 389 -11.04 -20.58 -6.58
CA SER A 389 -10.76 -21.93 -6.06
C SER A 389 -9.88 -22.71 -7.05
N GLY A 390 -8.59 -22.84 -6.74
CA GLY A 390 -7.86 -24.11 -6.84
C GLY A 390 -7.80 -24.90 -8.16
N THR A 391 -8.00 -24.32 -9.36
CA THR A 391 -7.43 -24.95 -10.56
C THR A 391 -5.92 -24.77 -10.48
N PHE A 392 -5.22 -25.79 -9.99
CA PHE A 392 -3.77 -25.85 -10.03
C PHE A 392 -3.28 -25.36 -11.39
N GLU A 393 -2.45 -24.31 -11.39
CA GLU A 393 -1.69 -23.82 -12.54
C GLU A 393 -0.93 -25.01 -13.14
N GLN A 394 -1.43 -25.54 -14.26
CA GLN A 394 -0.86 -26.71 -14.90
C GLN A 394 0.42 -26.31 -15.64
N ALA A 395 1.44 -27.16 -15.65
CA ALA A 395 2.65 -26.94 -16.45
C ALA A 395 2.42 -27.12 -17.98
N PHE A 396 1.15 -27.23 -18.39
CA PHE A 396 0.70 -27.37 -19.76
C PHE A 396 -0.55 -26.50 -19.94
N GLY A 397 -0.66 -25.82 -21.08
CA GLY A 397 -1.70 -24.82 -21.29
C GLY A 397 -1.20 -23.71 -22.21
N GLN A 398 -2.06 -22.74 -22.46
CA GLN A 398 -1.69 -21.52 -23.18
C GLN A 398 -1.13 -20.48 -22.21
N ASP A 399 -1.66 -20.42 -20.99
CA ASP A 399 -1.13 -19.56 -19.94
C ASP A 399 0.29 -19.99 -19.52
N GLN A 400 1.10 -19.00 -19.12
CA GLN A 400 2.49 -19.19 -18.72
C GLN A 400 2.67 -19.02 -17.20
N PHE A 401 1.62 -19.27 -16.42
CA PHE A 401 1.65 -19.04 -14.96
C PHE A 401 2.68 -19.94 -14.24
N ASP A 402 2.88 -21.18 -14.69
CA ASP A 402 3.94 -22.07 -14.16
C ASP A 402 5.34 -21.46 -14.34
N TYR A 403 5.65 -20.90 -15.51
CA TYR A 403 6.92 -20.20 -15.73
C TYR A 403 7.08 -19.01 -14.80
N LEU A 404 6.01 -18.24 -14.58
CA LEU A 404 6.05 -17.09 -13.70
C LEU A 404 6.28 -17.50 -12.24
N ARG A 405 5.66 -18.59 -11.78
CA ARG A 405 5.90 -19.14 -10.44
C ARG A 405 7.33 -19.66 -10.28
N ARG A 406 7.86 -20.37 -11.28
CA ARG A 406 9.26 -20.84 -11.28
C ARG A 406 10.25 -19.69 -11.29
N LEU A 407 9.94 -18.61 -12.02
CA LEU A 407 10.70 -17.37 -12.02
C LEU A 407 10.73 -16.76 -10.62
N ALA A 408 9.58 -16.66 -9.97
CA ALA A 408 9.44 -16.15 -8.61
C ALA A 408 10.20 -17.02 -7.58
N ALA A 409 10.10 -18.35 -7.68
CA ALA A 409 10.81 -19.30 -6.83
C ALA A 409 12.33 -19.21 -7.02
N ARG A 410 12.81 -19.13 -8.27
CA ARG A 410 14.23 -18.96 -8.58
C ARG A 410 14.79 -17.64 -8.03
N LEU A 411 14.00 -16.56 -8.11
CA LEU A 411 14.41 -15.29 -7.53
C LEU A 411 14.51 -15.38 -6.00
N LYS A 412 13.59 -16.12 -5.37
CA LYS A 412 13.62 -16.36 -3.93
C LYS A 412 14.83 -17.18 -3.49
N GLU A 413 15.18 -18.21 -4.26
CA GLU A 413 16.38 -19.02 -4.02
C GLU A 413 17.66 -18.16 -4.09
N LYS A 414 17.76 -17.25 -5.07
CA LYS A 414 18.87 -16.29 -5.17
C LYS A 414 18.93 -15.33 -3.97
N ASP A 415 17.78 -14.79 -3.57
CA ASP A 415 17.66 -13.93 -2.39
C ASP A 415 18.16 -14.63 -1.12
N GLU A 416 17.81 -15.91 -0.95
CA GLU A 416 18.31 -16.73 0.15
C GLU A 416 19.80 -17.05 0.03
N GLU A 417 20.33 -17.22 -1.19
CA GLU A 417 21.77 -17.40 -1.43
C GLU A 417 22.59 -16.16 -1.08
N PHE A 418 22.12 -14.97 -1.42
CA PHE A 418 22.77 -13.70 -1.02
C PHE A 418 22.82 -13.59 0.51
N ARG A 419 21.68 -13.84 1.18
CA ARG A 419 21.62 -13.83 2.64
C ARG A 419 22.55 -14.87 3.28
N ARG A 420 22.64 -16.09 2.73
CA ARG A 420 23.56 -17.14 3.22
C ARG A 420 25.04 -16.75 3.12
N ARG A 421 25.40 -15.89 2.16
CA ARG A 421 26.75 -15.33 2.00
C ARG A 421 27.04 -14.16 2.94
N GLY A 422 26.07 -13.73 3.75
CA GLY A 422 26.17 -12.55 4.60
C GLY A 422 26.03 -11.22 3.84
N GLU A 423 25.54 -11.27 2.60
CA GLU A 423 25.18 -10.09 1.80
C GLU A 423 23.74 -9.66 2.13
N GLU A 424 23.37 -8.42 1.81
CA GLU A 424 21.97 -7.99 1.92
C GLU A 424 21.11 -8.77 0.92
N GLY A 425 19.88 -9.13 1.29
CA GLY A 425 18.91 -9.70 0.34
C GLY A 425 18.49 -8.70 -0.75
N ILE A 426 17.54 -9.10 -1.60
CA ILE A 426 17.00 -8.25 -2.65
C ILE A 426 16.16 -7.13 -2.01
N ARG A 427 16.57 -5.87 -2.21
CA ARG A 427 15.96 -4.69 -1.59
C ARG A 427 14.98 -3.95 -2.51
N ALA A 428 15.10 -4.12 -3.82
CA ALA A 428 14.17 -3.56 -4.79
C ALA A 428 13.97 -4.49 -6.00
N ILE A 429 12.79 -4.41 -6.61
CA ILE A 429 12.43 -5.19 -7.78
C ILE A 429 11.78 -4.27 -8.82
N GLY A 430 12.40 -4.19 -9.99
CA GLY A 430 11.91 -3.44 -11.14
C GLY A 430 11.18 -4.37 -12.13
N VAL A 431 9.91 -4.09 -12.43
CA VAL A 431 9.15 -4.79 -13.47
C VAL A 431 9.05 -3.87 -14.69
N LEU A 432 9.86 -4.13 -15.72
CA LEU A 432 10.13 -3.18 -16.82
C LEU A 432 9.64 -3.68 -18.19
N GLY A 433 8.64 -4.57 -18.22
CA GLY A 433 8.05 -5.04 -19.47
C GLY A 433 7.36 -3.93 -20.27
N ASN A 434 7.07 -4.16 -21.55
CA ASN A 434 6.26 -3.20 -22.33
C ASN A 434 4.75 -3.32 -22.04
N ASP A 435 4.25 -4.55 -21.91
CA ASP A 435 2.83 -4.82 -21.66
C ASP A 435 2.46 -4.68 -20.17
N VAL A 436 1.42 -3.89 -19.90
CA VAL A 436 0.90 -3.66 -18.55
C VAL A 436 0.24 -4.89 -17.95
N PHE A 437 -0.40 -5.75 -18.75
CA PHE A 437 -1.07 -6.94 -18.24
C PHE A 437 -0.06 -7.97 -17.75
N ASP A 438 1.03 -8.18 -18.51
CA ASP A 438 2.17 -8.95 -18.05
C ASP A 438 2.81 -8.36 -16.77
N LYS A 439 2.99 -7.03 -16.68
CA LYS A 439 3.50 -6.38 -15.45
C LYS A 439 2.66 -6.74 -14.24
N LEU A 440 1.33 -6.65 -14.36
CA LEU A 440 0.39 -6.98 -13.28
C LEU A 440 0.52 -8.43 -12.82
N LEU A 441 0.65 -9.38 -13.77
CA LEU A 441 0.89 -10.79 -13.44
C LEU A 441 2.22 -10.97 -12.71
N VAL A 442 3.30 -10.34 -13.17
CA VAL A 442 4.60 -10.41 -12.49
C VAL A 442 4.53 -9.84 -11.07
N LEU A 443 3.85 -8.72 -10.85
CA LEU A 443 3.63 -8.14 -9.53
C LEU A 443 2.82 -9.08 -8.62
N ARG A 444 1.79 -9.74 -9.14
CA ARG A 444 1.00 -10.76 -8.42
C ARG A 444 1.86 -11.91 -7.92
N ALA A 445 2.82 -12.36 -8.72
CA ALA A 445 3.70 -13.47 -8.37
C ALA A 445 4.82 -13.07 -7.39
N LEU A 446 5.42 -11.88 -7.56
CA LEU A 446 6.61 -11.49 -6.80
C LEU A 446 6.30 -10.80 -5.48
N LYS A 447 5.32 -9.90 -5.41
CA LYS A 447 5.08 -9.09 -4.20
C LYS A 447 4.83 -9.91 -2.94
N PRO A 448 4.06 -11.02 -2.96
CA PRO A 448 3.88 -11.87 -1.77
C PRO A 448 5.18 -12.50 -1.25
N LEU A 449 6.16 -12.77 -2.13
CA LEU A 449 7.43 -13.42 -1.76
C LEU A 449 8.50 -12.43 -1.27
N PHE A 450 8.33 -11.15 -1.61
CA PHE A 450 9.26 -10.06 -1.29
C PHE A 450 8.55 -8.88 -0.61
N PRO A 451 7.91 -9.08 0.55
CA PRO A 451 7.13 -8.03 1.22
C PRO A 451 7.99 -6.86 1.74
N GLU A 452 9.31 -7.03 1.85
CA GLU A 452 10.24 -5.99 2.30
C GLU A 452 10.90 -5.21 1.16
N ALA A 453 10.71 -5.63 -0.09
CA ALA A 453 11.36 -5.01 -1.24
C ALA A 453 10.54 -3.83 -1.78
N VAL A 454 11.24 -2.79 -2.25
CA VAL A 454 10.61 -1.67 -2.97
C VAL A 454 10.33 -2.11 -4.41
N PHE A 455 9.07 -2.05 -4.84
CA PHE A 455 8.70 -2.35 -6.22
C PHE A 455 8.64 -1.07 -7.05
N PHE A 456 9.15 -1.15 -8.28
CA PHE A 456 9.05 -0.06 -9.24
C PHE A 456 8.79 -0.55 -10.67
N THR A 457 8.28 0.35 -11.50
CA THR A 457 8.08 0.14 -12.94
C THR A 457 8.24 1.46 -13.69
N THR A 458 8.28 1.37 -15.03
CA THR A 458 8.20 2.53 -15.92
C THR A 458 6.83 2.65 -16.52
N ASP A 459 6.55 3.85 -17.02
CA ASP A 459 5.40 4.20 -17.85
C ASP A 459 4.08 4.18 -17.08
N TYR A 460 3.48 5.36 -16.98
CA TYR A 460 2.15 5.51 -16.44
C TYR A 460 1.15 4.73 -17.29
N ASP A 461 0.38 3.87 -16.63
CA ASP A 461 -0.81 3.23 -17.18
C ASP A 461 -1.89 3.12 -16.09
N GLY A 462 -3.10 3.54 -16.41
CA GLY A 462 -4.25 3.53 -15.51
C GLY A 462 -4.64 2.13 -15.04
N ALA A 463 -4.27 1.06 -15.77
CA ALA A 463 -4.52 -0.32 -15.34
C ALA A 463 -3.78 -0.68 -14.04
N LEU A 464 -2.63 -0.04 -13.76
CA LEU A 464 -1.91 -0.24 -12.50
C LEU A 464 -2.70 0.24 -11.26
N ALA A 465 -3.64 1.17 -11.45
CA ALA A 465 -4.51 1.71 -10.41
C ALA A 465 -5.90 1.04 -10.35
N GLY A 466 -6.10 -0.05 -11.09
CA GLY A 466 -7.36 -0.80 -11.05
C GLY A 466 -7.64 -1.33 -9.63
N GLN A 467 -8.87 -1.20 -9.15
CA GLN A 467 -9.25 -1.58 -7.78
C GLN A 467 -8.94 -3.05 -7.46
N ASP A 468 -9.11 -3.94 -8.43
CA ASP A 468 -8.83 -5.38 -8.30
C ASP A 468 -7.32 -5.68 -8.21
N GLU A 469 -6.47 -4.75 -8.67
CA GLU A 469 -5.02 -4.89 -8.69
C GLU A 469 -4.32 -4.27 -7.48
N LEU A 470 -5.00 -3.38 -6.73
CA LEU A 470 -4.38 -2.58 -5.66
C LEU A 470 -3.69 -3.40 -4.57
N GLN A 471 -4.14 -4.63 -4.32
CA GLN A 471 -3.45 -5.52 -3.39
C GLN A 471 -2.00 -5.78 -3.80
N TRP A 472 -1.71 -5.78 -5.11
CA TRP A 472 -0.39 -5.99 -5.69
C TRP A 472 0.26 -4.69 -6.19
N THR A 473 -0.50 -3.64 -6.52
CA THR A 473 0.07 -2.40 -7.07
C THR A 473 0.18 -1.23 -6.09
N ARG A 474 -0.45 -1.29 -4.90
CA ARG A 474 -0.24 -0.26 -3.86
C ARG A 474 1.25 -0.09 -3.53
N ASN A 475 1.70 1.13 -3.24
CA ASN A 475 3.10 1.48 -2.96
C ASN A 475 4.08 1.17 -4.09
N LEU A 476 3.59 0.87 -5.30
CA LEU A 476 4.42 0.73 -6.50
C LEU A 476 4.92 2.12 -6.94
N ILE A 477 6.22 2.22 -7.18
CA ILE A 477 6.84 3.43 -7.73
C ILE A 477 6.81 3.38 -9.26
N VAL A 478 6.23 4.39 -9.88
CA VAL A 478 6.10 4.48 -11.34
C VAL A 478 6.84 5.71 -11.83
N ALA A 479 7.92 5.54 -12.59
CA ALA A 479 8.55 6.65 -13.29
C ALA A 479 8.00 6.74 -14.71
N SER A 480 7.61 7.93 -15.15
CA SER A 480 7.04 8.11 -16.48
C SER A 480 7.36 9.47 -17.07
N SER A 481 7.44 9.53 -18.40
CA SER A 481 7.55 10.79 -19.12
C SER A 481 6.32 11.67 -18.92
N TYR A 482 5.12 11.09 -18.75
CA TYR A 482 3.87 11.81 -18.59
C TYR A 482 3.01 11.22 -17.47
N GLY A 483 2.16 12.05 -16.87
CA GLY A 483 1.13 11.61 -15.92
C GLY A 483 -0.24 11.41 -16.58
N PRO A 484 -1.30 11.27 -15.76
CA PRO A 484 -2.70 11.23 -16.22
C PRO A 484 -3.12 12.50 -16.98
N THR A 485 -2.52 13.64 -16.64
CA THR A 485 -2.85 14.95 -17.19
C THR A 485 -1.59 15.73 -17.55
N LEU A 486 -1.68 16.59 -18.56
CA LEU A 486 -0.73 17.65 -18.89
C LEU A 486 -1.13 18.97 -18.21
N ALA A 487 -0.32 20.00 -18.41
CA ALA A 487 -0.67 21.38 -18.10
C ALA A 487 -2.00 21.79 -18.76
N GLU A 488 -2.78 22.64 -18.06
CA GLU A 488 -4.15 23.01 -18.45
C GLU A 488 -4.21 23.70 -19.82
N ASP A 489 -3.18 24.46 -20.19
CA ASP A 489 -3.05 25.12 -21.50
C ASP A 489 -2.88 24.12 -22.67
N LEU A 490 -2.30 22.95 -22.39
CA LEU A 490 -2.03 21.91 -23.39
C LEU A 490 -3.18 20.93 -23.56
N GLN A 491 -3.82 20.52 -22.46
CA GLN A 491 -4.87 19.49 -22.47
C GLN A 491 -6.29 20.07 -22.55
N LYS A 492 -6.52 21.28 -22.05
CA LYS A 492 -7.80 21.99 -22.07
C LYS A 492 -8.95 21.13 -21.50
N ASP A 493 -9.98 20.88 -22.29
CA ASP A 493 -11.21 20.16 -21.94
C ASP A 493 -11.12 18.64 -22.17
N ILE A 494 -9.99 18.14 -22.68
CA ILE A 494 -9.81 16.72 -22.92
C ILE A 494 -9.64 15.97 -21.57
N PRO A 495 -10.43 14.92 -21.30
CA PRO A 495 -10.31 14.10 -20.10
C PRO A 495 -8.91 13.50 -19.89
N PRO A 496 -8.53 13.15 -18.64
CA PRO A 496 -7.26 12.48 -18.34
C PRO A 496 -7.02 11.24 -19.21
N PHE A 497 -5.79 11.12 -19.71
CA PHE A 497 -5.36 9.98 -20.51
C PHE A 497 -5.05 8.78 -19.62
N ARG A 498 -5.13 7.59 -20.20
CA ARG A 498 -4.94 6.30 -19.50
C ARG A 498 -3.52 5.77 -19.59
N SER A 499 -2.67 6.32 -20.46
CA SER A 499 -1.26 5.92 -20.56
C SER A 499 -0.36 7.04 -21.03
N THR A 500 0.94 6.94 -20.72
CA THR A 500 1.96 7.89 -21.19
C THR A 500 2.04 7.95 -22.72
N TYR A 501 1.86 6.80 -23.40
CA TYR A 501 1.86 6.70 -24.86
C TYR A 501 0.68 7.44 -25.49
N GLN A 502 -0.46 7.44 -24.81
CA GLN A 502 -1.64 8.19 -25.25
C GLN A 502 -1.37 9.71 -25.19
N THR A 503 -0.81 10.20 -24.10
CA THR A 503 -0.41 11.61 -23.94
C THR A 503 0.63 12.03 -24.99
N SER A 504 1.63 11.18 -25.22
CA SER A 504 2.66 11.39 -26.24
C SER A 504 2.07 11.45 -27.66
N ALA A 505 1.20 10.51 -28.02
CA ALA A 505 0.53 10.48 -29.32
C ALA A 505 -0.38 11.70 -29.54
N PHE A 506 -1.05 12.17 -28.49
CA PHE A 506 -1.84 13.40 -28.51
C PHE A 506 -0.96 14.62 -28.85
N LEU A 507 0.20 14.79 -28.19
CA LEU A 507 1.14 15.86 -28.48
C LEU A 507 1.75 15.74 -29.89
N ALA A 508 2.04 14.52 -30.33
CA ALA A 508 2.51 14.23 -31.69
C ALA A 508 1.47 14.63 -32.75
N ALA A 509 0.19 14.31 -32.52
CA ALA A 509 -0.90 14.69 -33.41
C ALA A 509 -1.05 16.21 -33.53
N ARG A 510 -0.96 16.93 -32.41
CA ARG A 510 -0.97 18.40 -32.41
C ARG A 510 0.18 18.97 -33.24
N LEU A 511 1.41 18.53 -33.00
CA LEU A 511 2.57 18.96 -33.79
C LEU A 511 2.44 18.62 -35.28
N ALA A 512 1.94 17.43 -35.60
CA ALA A 512 1.72 16.98 -36.96
C ALA A 512 0.55 17.71 -37.65
N ALA A 513 -0.35 18.35 -36.90
CA ALA A 513 -1.44 19.19 -37.40
C ALA A 513 -1.11 20.69 -37.40
N MET A 514 0.01 21.14 -36.85
CA MET A 514 0.43 22.54 -36.92
C MET A 514 1.24 22.85 -38.18
N LYS A 515 1.29 24.11 -38.64
CA LYS A 515 2.22 24.51 -39.70
C LYS A 515 3.66 24.38 -39.19
N GLU A 516 4.53 23.72 -39.97
CA GLU A 516 5.93 23.50 -39.59
C GLU A 516 6.67 24.84 -39.49
N GLY A 517 7.46 25.02 -38.44
CA GLY A 517 8.18 26.27 -38.18
C GLY A 517 7.29 27.44 -37.72
N SER A 518 5.99 27.22 -37.48
CA SER A 518 5.14 28.23 -36.82
C SER A 518 5.62 28.49 -35.38
N PRO A 519 5.43 29.72 -34.84
CA PRO A 519 5.81 30.04 -33.47
C PRO A 519 5.21 29.07 -32.45
N GLU A 520 3.96 28.68 -32.65
CA GLU A 520 3.24 27.70 -31.80
C GLU A 520 3.89 26.32 -31.85
N SER A 521 4.24 25.82 -33.05
CA SER A 521 4.91 24.52 -33.20
C SER A 521 6.30 24.50 -32.56
N ILE A 522 7.05 25.61 -32.65
CA ILE A 522 8.39 25.75 -32.05
C ILE A 522 8.26 25.79 -30.52
N ALA A 523 7.30 26.57 -30.02
CA ALA A 523 7.02 26.66 -28.58
C ALA A 523 6.61 25.30 -28.01
N LEU A 524 5.70 24.58 -28.67
CA LEU A 524 5.27 23.25 -28.23
C LEU A 524 6.42 22.23 -28.27
N ARG A 525 7.24 22.22 -29.33
CA ARG A 525 8.44 21.36 -29.39
C ARG A 525 9.40 21.65 -28.25
N LYS A 526 9.66 22.93 -27.96
CA LYS A 526 10.53 23.35 -26.84
C LYS A 526 9.98 22.90 -25.49
N LYS A 527 8.68 23.10 -25.23
CA LYS A 527 8.01 22.62 -24.01
C LYS A 527 8.17 21.12 -23.86
N ILE A 528 7.91 20.34 -24.93
CA ILE A 528 8.04 18.87 -24.92
C ILE A 528 9.47 18.45 -24.58
N MET A 529 10.49 18.98 -25.25
CA MET A 529 11.90 18.64 -24.98
C MET A 529 12.29 18.94 -23.54
N ASN A 530 11.88 20.11 -23.02
CA ASN A 530 12.19 20.51 -21.66
C ASN A 530 11.51 19.60 -20.64
N GLY A 531 10.22 19.29 -20.83
CA GLY A 531 9.48 18.50 -19.85
C GLY A 531 9.76 17.00 -19.92
N THR A 532 10.13 16.43 -21.07
CA THR A 532 10.55 15.01 -21.13
C THR A 532 11.94 14.77 -20.57
N ALA A 533 12.78 15.81 -20.47
CA ALA A 533 14.07 15.76 -19.79
C ALA A 533 13.94 15.62 -18.26
N TYR A 534 12.78 15.99 -17.69
CA TYR A 534 12.46 15.89 -16.27
C TYR A 534 11.20 15.04 -16.08
N PRO A 535 11.34 13.73 -15.86
CA PRO A 535 10.21 12.82 -15.80
C PRO A 535 9.47 12.97 -14.47
N LEU A 536 8.27 12.43 -14.40
CA LEU A 536 7.48 12.35 -13.17
C LEU A 536 7.73 11.01 -12.49
N ALA A 537 7.70 11.01 -11.16
CA ALA A 537 7.58 9.79 -10.36
C ALA A 537 6.23 9.79 -9.64
N PHE A 538 5.64 8.62 -9.52
CA PHE A 538 4.38 8.42 -8.81
C PHE A 538 4.48 7.27 -7.82
N GLU A 539 3.76 7.36 -6.72
CA GLU A 539 3.45 6.23 -5.84
C GLU A 539 1.94 5.96 -5.88
N ILE A 540 1.56 4.69 -6.04
CA ILE A 540 0.13 4.30 -6.04
C ILE A 540 -0.37 4.17 -4.61
N ASP A 541 -1.39 4.94 -4.24
CA ASP A 541 -1.97 4.91 -2.90
C ASP A 541 -2.99 3.75 -2.72
N ARG A 542 -3.47 3.55 -1.48
CA ARG A 542 -4.47 2.50 -1.14
C ARG A 542 -5.81 2.65 -1.88
N ARG A 543 -6.08 3.81 -2.48
CA ARG A 543 -7.32 4.12 -3.22
C ARG A 543 -7.14 4.01 -4.74
N GLY A 544 -5.92 3.78 -5.21
CA GLY A 544 -5.58 3.77 -6.63
C GLY A 544 -5.33 5.16 -7.22
N ALA A 545 -5.04 6.16 -6.40
CA ALA A 545 -4.56 7.45 -6.89
C ALA A 545 -3.04 7.41 -7.11
N PHE A 546 -2.58 8.06 -8.18
CA PHE A 546 -1.15 8.28 -8.43
C PHE A 546 -0.70 9.54 -7.68
N LEU A 547 -0.02 9.36 -6.56
CA LEU A 547 0.60 10.45 -5.81
C LEU A 547 1.90 10.86 -6.51
N ALA A 548 1.94 12.06 -7.08
CA ALA A 548 3.14 12.60 -7.71
C ALA A 548 4.23 12.88 -6.65
N LEU A 549 5.44 12.37 -6.90
CA LEU A 549 6.61 12.54 -6.05
C LEU A 549 7.58 13.53 -6.69
N PRO A 550 7.97 14.61 -5.99
CA PRO A 550 9.03 15.49 -6.45
C PRO A 550 10.35 14.71 -6.55
N ILE A 551 10.99 14.77 -7.72
CA ILE A 551 12.34 14.24 -7.94
C ILE A 551 13.32 15.41 -7.87
N LYS A 552 14.50 15.19 -7.29
CA LYS A 552 15.57 16.18 -7.27
C LYS A 552 16.05 16.45 -8.70
N ALA A 553 15.50 17.47 -9.35
CA ALA A 553 16.04 17.97 -10.59
C ALA A 553 17.45 18.52 -10.35
N ALA A 554 18.33 18.41 -11.35
CA ALA A 554 19.69 18.96 -11.27
C ALA A 554 19.66 20.44 -10.82
N PRO A 555 20.65 20.90 -10.03
CA PRO A 555 20.62 22.15 -9.26
C PRO A 555 20.39 23.46 -10.04
N ASN A 556 20.34 23.42 -11.38
CA ASN A 556 20.14 24.60 -12.25
C ASN A 556 18.70 24.74 -12.79
N ALA A 557 17.76 23.88 -12.39
CA ALA A 557 16.43 23.81 -13.01
C ALA A 557 15.36 24.75 -12.41
N GLY A 558 15.52 25.21 -11.16
CA GLY A 558 14.43 25.86 -10.40
C GLY A 558 13.90 27.19 -10.93
N ALA A 559 14.63 27.90 -11.81
CA ALA A 559 14.20 29.19 -12.38
C ALA A 559 13.73 29.11 -13.85
N LEU A 560 13.98 27.99 -14.54
CA LEU A 560 13.61 27.79 -15.96
C LEU A 560 12.30 27.00 -16.14
N LEU A 561 11.80 26.40 -15.07
CA LEU A 561 10.69 25.44 -15.09
C LEU A 561 9.29 26.09 -14.92
N ALA A 562 9.19 27.29 -14.32
CA ALA A 562 7.89 27.84 -13.92
C ALA A 562 6.97 28.36 -15.07
N GLU A 563 7.50 28.59 -16.28
CA GLU A 563 6.72 29.14 -17.41
C GLU A 563 6.64 28.21 -18.65
N ASP A 564 7.43 27.13 -18.70
CA ASP A 564 7.65 26.29 -19.90
C ASP A 564 7.36 24.78 -19.66
N GLU A 565 6.59 24.42 -18.63
CA GLU A 565 6.31 23.03 -18.25
C GLU A 565 5.15 22.40 -19.05
N ILE A 566 5.33 21.14 -19.50
CA ILE A 566 4.26 20.29 -20.07
C ILE A 566 3.46 19.57 -19.00
N HIS A 567 4.04 19.44 -17.80
CA HIS A 567 3.44 18.76 -16.66
C HIS A 567 2.54 19.73 -15.89
N PRO A 568 1.46 19.24 -15.27
CA PRO A 568 0.70 20.04 -14.33
C PRO A 568 1.58 20.38 -13.11
N VAL A 569 1.28 21.49 -12.46
CA VAL A 569 1.95 21.88 -11.21
C VAL A 569 1.78 20.76 -10.19
N ILE A 570 2.89 20.15 -9.78
CA ILE A 570 2.90 19.04 -8.81
C ILE A 570 2.38 19.59 -7.47
N PRO A 571 1.27 19.04 -6.93
CA PRO A 571 0.78 19.46 -5.63
C PRO A 571 1.82 19.11 -4.55
N PRO A 572 1.95 19.91 -3.48
CA PRO A 572 2.84 19.56 -2.39
C PRO A 572 2.40 18.23 -1.75
N LEU A 573 3.33 17.54 -1.10
CA LEU A 573 3.10 16.27 -0.41
C LEU A 573 2.27 16.41 0.90
N TYR A 574 1.54 17.51 1.05
CA TYR A 574 0.67 17.80 2.19
C TYR A 574 -0.59 18.55 1.73
N ALA A 575 -1.69 18.43 2.48
CA ALA A 575 -2.91 19.17 2.17
C ALA A 575 -2.71 20.67 2.44
N LYS A 576 -2.86 21.51 1.40
CA LYS A 576 -2.93 22.97 1.58
C LYS A 576 -4.24 23.32 2.27
N LEU A 577 -4.16 23.99 3.41
CA LEU A 577 -5.33 24.54 4.09
C LEU A 577 -5.78 25.82 3.37
N SER A 578 -7.03 25.86 2.92
CA SER A 578 -7.62 27.10 2.43
C SER A 578 -7.66 28.15 3.54
N GLY A 579 -7.50 29.43 3.21
CA GLY A 579 -7.53 30.51 4.20
C GLY A 579 -8.80 30.49 5.06
N TRP A 580 -9.96 30.23 4.45
CA TRP A 580 -11.24 30.10 5.13
C TRP A 580 -11.30 28.88 6.08
N SER A 581 -10.76 27.73 5.66
CA SER A 581 -10.68 26.56 6.56
C SER A 581 -9.75 26.80 7.74
N ALA A 582 -8.63 27.49 7.55
CA ALA A 582 -7.71 27.82 8.64
C ALA A 582 -8.37 28.77 9.65
N VAL A 583 -9.02 29.84 9.18
CA VAL A 583 -9.77 30.78 10.03
C VAL A 583 -10.90 30.06 10.78
N GLY A 584 -11.66 29.20 10.11
CA GLY A 584 -12.72 28.42 10.72
C GLY A 584 -12.21 27.49 11.84
N MET A 585 -11.12 26.76 11.60
CA MET A 585 -10.53 25.88 12.62
C MET A 585 -9.93 26.67 13.80
N VAL A 586 -9.25 27.79 13.54
CA VAL A 586 -8.73 28.68 14.60
C VAL A 586 -9.88 29.22 15.45
N ALA A 587 -11.00 29.62 14.83
CA ALA A 587 -12.18 30.08 15.56
C ALA A 587 -12.79 28.98 16.44
N ILE A 588 -12.90 27.75 15.92
CA ILE A 588 -13.38 26.59 16.70
C ILE A 588 -12.45 26.31 17.88
N PHE A 589 -11.13 26.29 17.66
CA PHE A 589 -10.16 26.00 18.73
C PHE A 589 -10.11 27.12 19.76
N SER A 590 -10.25 28.38 19.34
CA SER A 590 -10.34 29.54 20.23
C SER A 590 -11.62 29.50 21.08
N LEU A 591 -12.76 29.15 20.47
CA LEU A 591 -14.02 28.96 21.17
C LEU A 591 -13.93 27.80 22.18
N ALA A 592 -13.36 26.66 21.79
CA ALA A 592 -13.16 25.53 22.68
C ALA A 592 -12.21 25.88 23.85
N THR A 593 -11.16 26.66 23.58
CA THR A 593 -10.24 27.16 24.63
C THR A 593 -10.96 28.11 25.58
N ALA A 594 -11.81 29.00 25.08
CA ALA A 594 -12.62 29.90 25.91
C ALA A 594 -13.63 29.14 26.78
N ILE A 595 -14.27 28.10 26.23
CA ILE A 595 -15.16 27.20 26.97
C ILE A 595 -14.39 26.49 28.09
N LEU A 596 -13.21 25.94 27.80
CA LEU A 596 -12.36 25.29 28.80
C LEU A 596 -11.85 26.27 29.86
N ALA A 597 -11.54 27.51 29.48
CA ALA A 597 -11.14 28.57 30.42
C ALA A 597 -12.31 28.96 31.35
N PHE A 598 -13.53 29.03 30.83
CA PHE A 598 -14.75 29.25 31.63
C PHE A 598 -14.99 28.12 32.64
N PHE A 599 -14.90 26.86 32.18
CA PHE A 599 -15.00 25.71 33.08
C PHE A 599 -13.85 25.65 34.10
N HIS A 600 -12.63 26.05 33.70
CA HIS A 600 -11.52 26.21 34.62
C HIS A 600 -11.80 27.29 35.68
N GLN A 601 -12.51 28.38 35.38
CA GLN A 601 -12.83 29.42 36.37
C GLN A 601 -13.97 29.02 37.32
N SER A 602 -14.88 28.14 36.90
CA SER A 602 -15.99 27.67 37.72
C SER A 602 -15.51 26.94 38.99
N LYS A 603 -15.90 27.44 40.17
CA LYS A 603 -15.59 26.83 41.47
C LYS A 603 -16.38 25.54 41.75
N SER A 604 -17.33 25.17 40.88
CA SER A 604 -18.22 24.01 41.06
C SER A 604 -17.62 22.68 40.58
N LEU A 605 -16.46 22.70 39.92
CA LEU A 605 -15.83 21.51 39.33
C LEU A 605 -14.73 20.94 40.24
N PHE A 606 -14.63 19.60 40.29
CA PHE A 606 -13.60 18.90 41.04
C PHE A 606 -12.18 19.34 40.62
N PRO A 607 -11.20 19.39 41.55
CA PRO A 607 -9.84 19.88 41.28
C PRO A 607 -9.13 19.17 40.12
N PHE A 608 -9.42 17.88 39.93
CA PHE A 608 -8.87 17.07 38.83
C PHE A 608 -9.32 17.56 37.45
N LEU A 609 -10.62 17.86 37.27
CA LEU A 609 -11.15 18.38 36.00
C LEU A 609 -10.55 19.74 35.64
N ARG A 610 -10.23 20.56 36.65
CA ARG A 610 -9.62 21.87 36.49
C ARG A 610 -8.23 21.77 35.86
N SER A 611 -7.39 20.86 36.36
CA SER A 611 -6.06 20.59 35.80
C SER A 611 -6.14 20.05 34.36
N THR A 612 -7.12 19.16 34.08
CA THR A 612 -7.35 18.65 32.73
C THR A 612 -7.76 19.75 31.75
N CYS A 613 -8.58 20.72 32.16
CA CYS A 613 -8.98 21.84 31.31
C CYS A 613 -7.79 22.73 30.91
N LEU A 614 -6.84 22.96 31.83
CA LEU A 614 -5.60 23.70 31.56
C LEU A 614 -4.74 22.98 30.50
N GLY A 615 -4.56 21.67 30.64
CA GLY A 615 -3.82 20.86 29.68
C GLY A 615 -4.48 20.86 28.30
N LEU A 616 -5.80 20.66 28.23
CA LEU A 616 -6.56 20.70 26.98
C LEU A 616 -6.52 22.09 26.32
N GLY A 617 -6.63 23.16 27.10
CA GLY A 617 -6.48 24.53 26.59
C GLY A 617 -5.10 24.79 26.00
N GLY A 618 -4.03 24.29 26.64
CA GLY A 618 -2.67 24.34 26.10
C GLY A 618 -2.51 23.59 24.78
N ILE A 619 -3.11 22.40 24.65
CA ILE A 619 -3.11 21.61 23.40
C ILE A 619 -3.84 22.36 22.28
N LEU A 620 -4.99 22.96 22.57
CA LEU A 620 -5.75 23.74 21.58
C LEU A 620 -4.97 24.98 21.13
N LEU A 621 -4.31 25.69 22.05
CA LEU A 621 -3.44 26.82 21.72
C LEU A 621 -2.27 26.39 20.81
N MET A 622 -1.62 25.27 21.11
CA MET A 622 -0.58 24.73 20.24
C MET A 622 -1.13 24.33 18.87
N GLY A 623 -2.34 23.78 18.82
CA GLY A 623 -3.06 23.53 17.57
C GLY A 623 -3.30 24.79 16.75
N ILE A 624 -3.65 25.92 17.38
CA ILE A 624 -3.81 27.21 16.70
C ILE A 624 -2.49 27.67 16.07
N VAL A 625 -1.39 27.59 16.80
CA VAL A 625 -0.05 27.95 16.28
C VAL A 625 0.33 27.07 15.09
N LEU A 626 0.08 25.75 15.18
CA LEU A 626 0.33 24.81 14.09
C LEU A 626 -0.53 25.09 12.85
N ILE A 627 -1.81 25.44 13.03
CA ILE A 627 -2.71 25.79 11.92
C ILE A 627 -2.27 27.10 11.26
N MET A 628 -1.94 28.12 12.05
CA MET A 628 -1.46 29.42 11.54
C MET A 628 -0.14 29.30 10.77
N GLY A 629 0.76 28.41 11.22
CA GLY A 629 2.04 28.14 10.57
C GLY A 629 2.07 26.91 9.66
N TRP A 630 0.91 26.32 9.32
CA TRP A 630 0.83 24.98 8.72
C TRP A 630 1.72 24.83 7.48
N GLY A 631 1.69 25.81 6.55
CA GLY A 631 2.50 25.75 5.35
C GLY A 631 4.00 25.64 5.63
N PHE A 632 4.51 26.38 6.61
CA PHE A 632 5.93 26.34 7.00
C PHE A 632 6.29 25.01 7.68
N TYR A 633 5.46 24.56 8.63
CA TYR A 633 5.72 23.30 9.34
C TYR A 633 5.58 22.08 8.45
N ALA A 634 4.57 22.06 7.56
CA ALA A 634 4.34 20.97 6.64
C ALA A 634 5.43 20.90 5.56
N ASP A 635 5.89 22.03 5.03
CA ASP A 635 7.01 22.06 4.08
C ASP A 635 8.29 21.51 4.73
N ALA A 636 8.63 21.98 5.93
CA ALA A 636 9.76 21.46 6.69
C ALA A 636 9.63 19.97 7.02
N ALA A 637 8.43 19.52 7.41
CA ALA A 637 8.14 18.11 7.72
C ALA A 637 8.21 17.19 6.50
N THR A 638 7.95 17.71 5.30
CA THR A 638 8.10 16.98 4.04
C THR A 638 9.48 17.17 3.39
N GLU A 639 10.46 17.77 4.10
CA GLU A 639 11.79 18.11 3.58
C GLU A 639 11.70 18.85 2.23
N SER A 640 10.79 19.84 2.15
CA SER A 640 10.44 20.58 0.93
C SER A 640 10.11 19.67 -0.28
N GLY A 641 9.38 18.58 -0.02
CA GLY A 641 8.93 17.61 -1.03
C GLY A 641 9.85 16.39 -1.22
N MET A 642 11.01 16.35 -0.55
CA MET A 642 11.96 15.23 -0.66
C MET A 642 11.75 14.13 0.38
N GLY A 643 10.98 14.40 1.43
CA GLY A 643 10.68 13.47 2.52
C GLY A 643 9.36 12.72 2.33
N GLU A 644 8.78 12.28 3.45
CA GLU A 644 7.52 11.55 3.48
C GLU A 644 6.29 12.44 3.26
N PRO A 645 5.29 11.97 2.50
CA PRO A 645 4.02 12.68 2.38
C PRO A 645 3.25 12.70 3.71
N ILE A 646 2.59 13.82 4.00
CA ILE A 646 1.70 13.93 5.16
C ILE A 646 0.33 13.38 4.78
N ALA A 647 0.22 12.05 4.85
CA ALA A 647 -1.02 11.33 4.62
C ALA A 647 -1.41 10.47 5.84
N TRP A 648 -2.72 10.37 6.11
CA TRP A 648 -3.23 9.64 7.28
C TRP A 648 -3.87 8.29 6.98
N THR A 649 -4.42 8.07 5.78
CA THR A 649 -5.15 6.83 5.45
C THR A 649 -4.85 6.30 4.05
N GLN A 650 -3.89 6.91 3.36
CA GLN A 650 -3.55 6.60 1.98
C GLN A 650 -2.58 5.41 1.86
N GLY A 651 -2.02 4.90 2.96
CA GLY A 651 -1.09 3.76 2.95
C GLY A 651 0.34 4.07 2.52
N VAL A 652 0.69 5.35 2.34
CA VAL A 652 1.98 5.82 1.79
C VAL A 652 2.82 6.66 2.78
N SER A 653 2.41 6.75 4.05
CA SER A 653 2.97 7.73 5.00
C SER A 653 3.29 7.15 6.36
N ILE A 654 4.51 7.39 6.83
CA ILE A 654 4.98 6.97 8.15
C ILE A 654 4.61 7.94 9.30
N TRP A 655 4.05 9.12 9.00
CA TRP A 655 3.69 10.12 10.01
C TRP A 655 2.66 9.62 11.06
N PRO A 656 1.54 8.96 10.69
CA PRO A 656 0.63 8.41 11.68
C PRO A 656 1.28 7.35 12.59
N PRO A 657 2.09 6.39 12.06
CA PRO A 657 2.89 5.46 12.85
C PRO A 657 3.82 6.13 13.85
N ILE A 658 4.51 7.21 13.47
CA ILE A 658 5.38 7.98 14.38
C ILE A 658 4.55 8.65 15.47
N SER A 659 3.45 9.30 15.08
CA SER A 659 2.56 10.03 16.00
C SER A 659 1.94 9.09 17.05
N LEU A 660 1.43 7.94 16.62
CA LEU A 660 0.87 6.92 17.52
C LEU A 660 1.92 6.37 18.49
N ARG A 661 3.16 6.15 18.03
CA ARG A 661 4.26 5.71 18.90
C ARG A 661 4.68 6.78 19.89
N ALA A 662 4.69 8.05 19.51
CA ALA A 662 4.99 9.16 20.43
C ALA A 662 3.92 9.25 21.54
N ILE A 663 2.64 9.19 21.17
CA ILE A 663 1.52 9.15 22.13
C ILE A 663 1.63 7.93 23.04
N ALA A 664 1.90 6.74 22.48
CA ALA A 664 2.08 5.52 23.24
C ALA A 664 3.30 5.59 24.17
N GLY A 665 4.39 6.25 23.77
CA GLY A 665 5.58 6.45 24.60
C GLY A 665 5.30 7.32 25.82
N VAL A 666 4.62 8.46 25.64
CA VAL A 666 4.20 9.32 26.75
C VAL A 666 3.23 8.57 27.67
N LEU A 667 2.24 7.88 27.10
CA LEU A 667 1.27 7.11 27.86
C LEU A 667 1.94 5.97 28.65
N ALA A 668 2.88 5.24 28.05
CA ALA A 668 3.61 4.16 28.72
C ALA A 668 4.43 4.68 29.90
N LEU A 669 5.08 5.84 29.75
CA LEU A 669 5.82 6.49 30.85
C LEU A 669 4.90 6.91 31.99
N CYS A 670 3.78 7.58 31.68
CA CYS A 670 2.77 7.97 32.69
C CYS A 670 2.20 6.74 33.41
N LEU A 671 1.82 5.70 32.66
CA LEU A 671 1.26 4.47 33.23
C LEU A 671 2.29 3.69 34.07
N ALA A 672 3.57 3.71 33.70
CA ALA A 672 4.64 3.10 34.51
C ALA A 672 4.82 3.85 35.84
N PHE A 673 4.79 5.18 35.81
CA PHE A 673 4.84 6.00 37.02
C PHE A 673 3.60 5.80 37.91
N ASP A 674 2.41 5.79 37.30
CA ASP A 674 1.15 5.53 38.00
C ASP A 674 1.12 4.13 38.61
N ALA A 675 1.58 3.11 37.87
CA ALA A 675 1.70 1.75 38.37
C ALA A 675 2.65 1.66 39.57
N TRP A 676 3.81 2.32 39.49
CA TRP A 676 4.76 2.40 40.59
C TRP A 676 4.12 3.05 41.83
N CYS A 677 3.51 4.22 41.66
CA CYS A 677 2.85 4.93 42.76
C CYS A 677 1.72 4.12 43.39
N GLU A 678 0.90 3.45 42.58
CA GLU A 678 -0.21 2.62 43.07
C GLU A 678 0.32 1.40 43.85
N LEU A 679 1.40 0.76 43.39
CA LEU A 679 2.05 -0.34 44.09
C LEU A 679 2.59 0.09 45.46
N GLN A 680 3.25 1.25 45.54
CA GLN A 680 3.78 1.79 46.80
C GLN A 680 2.66 2.25 47.76
N ARG A 681 1.62 2.90 47.25
CA ARG A 681 0.44 3.25 48.05
C ARG A 681 -0.27 2.01 48.58
N ASN A 682 -0.36 0.95 47.78
CA ASN A 682 -0.92 -0.32 48.21
C ASN A 682 -0.06 -0.99 49.30
N LEU A 683 1.27 -0.97 49.17
CA LEU A 683 2.18 -1.44 50.21
C LEU A 683 1.98 -0.70 51.53
N GLY A 684 1.89 0.64 51.51
CA GLY A 684 1.59 1.44 52.71
C GLY A 684 0.23 1.09 53.34
N LYS A 685 -0.82 0.95 52.52
CA LYS A 685 -2.16 0.52 53.00
C LYS A 685 -2.13 -0.86 53.65
N LEU A 686 -1.33 -1.79 53.12
CA LEU A 686 -1.18 -3.14 53.68
C LEU A 686 -0.37 -3.11 54.99
N GLN A 687 0.70 -2.32 55.06
CA GLN A 687 1.46 -2.08 56.28
C GLN A 687 0.56 -1.54 57.40
N ASP A 688 -0.23 -0.51 57.10
CA ASP A 688 -1.12 0.14 58.07
C ASP A 688 -2.31 -0.74 58.49
N ARG A 689 -2.74 -1.69 57.64
CA ARG A 689 -3.86 -2.57 57.95
C ARG A 689 -3.44 -3.83 58.72
N PHE A 690 -2.32 -4.45 58.33
CA PHE A 690 -1.93 -5.78 58.82
C PHE A 690 -0.65 -5.82 59.66
N PHE A 691 0.17 -4.77 59.68
CA PHE A 691 1.49 -4.76 60.35
C PHE A 691 1.72 -3.51 61.22
N LYS A 692 0.65 -2.96 61.80
CA LYS A 692 0.71 -1.80 62.71
C LYS A 692 1.61 -2.08 63.92
N GLY A 693 2.70 -1.32 64.04
CA GLY A 693 3.66 -1.41 65.14
C GLY A 693 4.87 -2.32 64.89
N ALA A 694 4.98 -2.97 63.72
CA ALA A 694 6.24 -3.59 63.29
C ALA A 694 7.27 -2.50 62.93
N PRO A 695 8.58 -2.71 63.16
CA PRO A 695 9.60 -1.70 62.86
C PRO A 695 9.54 -1.31 61.38
N LYS A 696 9.42 -0.01 61.10
CA LYS A 696 9.71 0.52 59.76
C LYS A 696 11.20 0.29 59.53
N THR A 697 11.57 -0.47 58.50
CA THR A 697 12.97 -0.57 58.09
C THR A 697 13.52 0.82 57.73
N PRO A 698 14.83 1.07 57.96
CA PRO A 698 15.36 2.41 58.13
C PRO A 698 15.36 3.21 56.84
N GLU A 699 15.00 4.49 56.97
CA GLU A 699 14.93 5.52 55.94
C GLU A 699 16.30 6.01 55.44
N ASN A 700 17.40 5.35 55.83
CA ASN A 700 18.76 5.83 55.56
C ASN A 700 19.52 4.86 54.67
N ASN A 701 19.56 5.18 53.37
CA ASN A 701 20.77 5.16 52.57
C ASN A 701 20.59 6.22 51.48
N THR A 702 21.47 7.21 51.43
CA THR A 702 21.45 8.24 50.39
C THR A 702 21.59 7.57 49.01
N PRO A 703 20.93 8.08 47.95
CA PRO A 703 20.99 7.49 46.61
C PRO A 703 22.42 7.39 46.04
N ALA A 704 23.37 8.15 46.61
CA ALA A 704 24.78 8.17 46.21
C ALA A 704 25.60 6.95 46.69
N GLU A 705 25.26 6.31 47.82
CA GLU A 705 26.02 5.17 48.35
C GLU A 705 25.60 3.83 47.74
N GLY A 706 24.32 3.69 47.35
CA GLY A 706 23.80 2.50 46.65
C GLY A 706 24.35 2.33 45.22
N LEU A 707 24.73 3.43 44.54
CA LEU A 707 25.34 3.37 43.21
C LEU A 707 26.79 2.83 43.26
N LYS A 708 27.50 3.02 44.38
CA LYS A 708 28.85 2.48 44.60
C LYS A 708 28.85 0.98 44.96
N SER A 709 27.84 0.49 45.70
CA SER A 709 27.73 -0.94 46.03
C SER A 709 27.23 -1.81 44.87
N LEU A 710 26.69 -1.19 43.81
CA LEU A 710 26.25 -1.86 42.57
C LEU A 710 27.43 -2.42 41.75
N MET A 711 28.66 -1.97 42.00
CA MET A 711 29.88 -2.46 41.32
C MET A 711 30.47 -3.72 41.95
N ASP A 712 29.91 -4.23 43.05
CA ASP A 712 30.35 -5.49 43.68
C ASP A 712 29.49 -6.67 43.21
N ALA A 713 30.11 -7.67 42.57
CA ALA A 713 29.42 -8.78 41.90
C ALA A 713 28.55 -9.62 42.86
N GLY A 714 28.90 -9.68 44.16
CA GLY A 714 28.11 -10.35 45.19
C GLY A 714 26.79 -9.64 45.50
N SER A 715 26.77 -8.30 45.45
CA SER A 715 25.58 -7.48 45.73
C SER A 715 24.53 -7.60 44.62
N PHE A 716 24.97 -7.65 43.36
CA PHE A 716 24.09 -7.73 42.20
C PHE A 716 23.15 -8.95 42.23
N TRP A 717 23.70 -10.16 42.48
CA TRP A 717 22.90 -11.38 42.54
C TRP A 717 21.88 -11.37 43.70
N THR A 718 22.21 -10.69 44.81
CA THR A 718 21.26 -10.51 45.90
C THR A 718 20.11 -9.58 45.51
N LEU A 719 20.35 -8.53 44.70
CA LEU A 719 19.31 -7.62 44.22
C LEU A 719 18.40 -8.26 43.15
N VAL A 720 18.98 -9.10 42.28
CA VAL A 720 18.24 -9.84 41.24
C VAL A 720 17.40 -10.98 41.82
N SER A 721 17.83 -11.58 42.93
CA SER A 721 17.14 -12.73 43.53
C SER A 721 15.73 -12.40 44.06
N TYR A 722 14.77 -13.28 43.76
CA TYR A 722 13.40 -13.25 44.31
C TYR A 722 13.26 -14.02 45.64
N ARG A 723 14.37 -14.48 46.24
CA ARG A 723 14.33 -15.34 47.42
C ARG A 723 13.76 -14.59 48.63
N LEU A 724 12.66 -15.08 49.17
CA LEU A 724 12.10 -14.63 50.45
C LEU A 724 12.56 -15.59 51.56
N PRO A 725 13.16 -15.09 52.65
CA PRO A 725 13.51 -15.92 53.80
C PRO A 725 12.22 -16.48 54.44
N GLN A 726 12.22 -17.78 54.77
CA GLN A 726 11.12 -18.45 55.46
C GLN A 726 11.58 -18.87 56.87
N PRO A 727 11.66 -17.93 57.83
CA PRO A 727 12.06 -18.26 59.19
C PRO A 727 10.98 -19.15 59.84
N LYS A 728 11.36 -20.39 60.12
CA LYS A 728 10.49 -21.39 60.76
C LYS A 728 10.74 -21.41 62.26
N ASP A 729 9.66 -21.54 63.03
CA ASP A 729 9.73 -21.89 64.44
C ASP A 729 9.78 -23.42 64.61
N SER A 730 10.12 -23.88 65.83
CA SER A 730 10.20 -25.28 66.27
C SER A 730 8.98 -26.16 65.94
N ASN A 731 7.82 -25.56 65.68
CA ASN A 731 6.54 -26.20 65.33
C ASN A 731 6.13 -26.06 63.84
N ASP A 732 7.08 -25.80 62.93
CA ASP A 732 6.84 -25.55 61.49
C ASP A 732 5.83 -24.41 61.21
N LYS A 733 5.76 -23.46 62.16
CA LYS A 733 5.01 -22.20 62.02
C LYS A 733 5.91 -21.12 61.42
N VAL A 734 5.35 -20.28 60.56
CA VAL A 734 6.08 -19.24 59.85
C VAL A 734 5.62 -17.87 60.31
N GLN A 735 6.60 -17.04 60.70
CA GLN A 735 6.39 -15.64 61.13
C GLN A 735 6.19 -14.74 59.90
N VAL A 736 4.97 -14.20 59.75
CA VAL A 736 4.56 -13.44 58.55
C VAL A 736 5.22 -12.07 58.47
N ASP A 737 5.51 -11.44 59.60
CA ASP A 737 6.21 -10.16 59.74
C ASP A 737 7.60 -10.18 59.09
N LYS A 738 8.41 -11.20 59.35
CA LYS A 738 9.76 -11.33 58.78
C LYS A 738 9.74 -11.57 57.26
N ILE A 739 8.75 -12.29 56.75
CA ILE A 739 8.55 -12.46 55.30
C ILE A 739 8.14 -11.13 54.68
N TRP A 740 7.25 -10.38 55.36
CA TRP A 740 6.77 -9.10 54.90
C TRP A 740 7.88 -8.02 54.88
N GLU A 741 8.75 -7.98 55.88
CA GLU A 741 9.94 -7.08 55.88
C GLU A 741 10.84 -7.34 54.66
N ALA A 742 11.12 -8.60 54.36
CA ALA A 742 11.89 -8.97 53.17
C ALA A 742 11.14 -8.64 51.86
N TYR A 743 9.81 -8.83 51.84
CA TYR A 743 8.98 -8.46 50.69
C TYR A 743 9.02 -6.95 50.41
N VAL A 744 8.89 -6.12 51.45
CA VAL A 744 8.95 -4.66 51.34
C VAL A 744 10.34 -4.21 50.89
N ALA A 745 11.41 -4.75 51.48
CA ALA A 745 12.79 -4.45 51.06
C ALA A 745 13.02 -4.78 49.58
N LYS A 746 12.49 -5.90 49.08
CA LYS A 746 12.58 -6.30 47.67
C LYS A 746 11.68 -5.51 46.73
N SER A 747 10.66 -4.83 47.26
CA SER A 747 9.73 -3.96 46.53
C SER A 747 10.19 -2.49 46.50
N ALA A 748 11.35 -2.17 47.06
CA ALA A 748 11.98 -0.86 46.97
C ALA A 748 12.47 -0.55 45.54
N LEU A 749 12.72 0.73 45.25
CA LEU A 749 13.06 1.18 43.90
C LEU A 749 14.31 0.51 43.32
N ALA A 750 15.40 0.43 44.09
CA ALA A 750 16.67 -0.09 43.59
C ALA A 750 16.60 -1.59 43.21
N PRO A 751 16.12 -2.51 44.08
CA PRO A 751 15.98 -3.92 43.70
C PRO A 751 15.04 -4.14 42.50
N VAL A 752 13.93 -3.39 42.43
CA VAL A 752 12.99 -3.48 41.31
C VAL A 752 13.65 -2.99 40.01
N ALA A 753 14.32 -1.83 40.04
CA ALA A 753 15.00 -1.27 38.88
C ALA A 753 16.09 -2.20 38.34
N VAL A 754 16.87 -2.84 39.21
CA VAL A 754 17.92 -3.80 38.81
C VAL A 754 17.31 -5.05 38.14
N ARG A 755 16.23 -5.62 38.72
CA ARG A 755 15.54 -6.78 38.13
C ARG A 755 14.90 -6.45 36.79
N ILE A 756 14.18 -5.33 36.69
CA ILE A 756 13.57 -4.87 35.45
C ILE A 756 14.65 -4.61 34.40
N GLY A 757 15.73 -3.91 34.75
CA GLY A 757 16.85 -3.64 33.86
C GLY A 757 17.49 -4.92 33.30
N PHE A 758 17.67 -5.94 34.15
CA PHE A 758 18.17 -7.25 33.72
C PHE A 758 17.26 -7.91 32.66
N PHE A 759 15.94 -7.94 32.88
CA PHE A 759 15.01 -8.51 31.90
C PHE A 759 14.88 -7.67 30.62
N ILE A 760 15.00 -6.34 30.71
CA ILE A 760 15.04 -5.46 29.54
C ILE A 760 16.27 -5.77 28.69
N ILE A 761 17.45 -5.91 29.30
CA ILE A 761 18.66 -6.29 28.59
C ILE A 761 18.46 -7.65 27.90
N LEU A 762 17.85 -8.63 28.59
CA LEU A 762 17.53 -9.93 28.00
C LEU A 762 16.57 -9.83 26.80
N MET A 763 15.58 -8.94 26.85
CA MET A 763 14.67 -8.70 25.72
C MET A 763 15.39 -8.03 24.54
N PHE A 764 16.27 -7.06 24.78
CA PHE A 764 17.05 -6.44 23.72
C PHE A 764 18.08 -7.40 23.12
N THR A 765 18.69 -8.29 23.91
CA THR A 765 19.57 -9.34 23.39
C THR A 765 18.79 -10.38 22.59
N LEU A 766 17.58 -10.75 23.02
CA LEU A 766 16.66 -11.59 22.24
C LEU A 766 16.28 -10.94 20.92
N PHE A 767 15.92 -9.64 20.92
CA PHE A 767 15.63 -8.94 19.67
C PHE A 767 16.86 -8.90 18.77
N LYS A 768 18.03 -8.57 19.31
CA LYS A 768 19.29 -8.54 18.55
C LYS A 768 19.64 -9.91 17.96
N SER A 769 19.47 -11.00 18.71
CA SER A 769 19.71 -12.35 18.20
C SER A 769 18.71 -12.73 17.10
N LEU A 770 17.43 -12.38 17.25
CA LEU A 770 16.43 -12.60 16.21
C LEU A 770 16.74 -11.80 14.94
N THR A 771 17.21 -10.55 15.05
CA THR A 771 17.61 -9.76 13.87
C THR A 771 18.90 -10.24 13.20
N LEU A 772 19.71 -11.06 13.88
CA LEU A 772 20.86 -11.75 13.26
C LEU A 772 20.42 -12.99 12.47
N VAL A 773 19.26 -13.57 12.81
CA VAL A 773 18.72 -14.78 12.15
C VAL A 773 17.75 -14.43 11.01
N PHE A 774 16.90 -13.41 11.21
CA PHE A 774 15.80 -13.05 10.32
C PHE A 774 15.98 -11.66 9.67
N ASP A 775 17.22 -11.16 9.62
CA ASP A 775 17.57 -9.81 9.18
C ASP A 775 16.92 -8.67 9.99
N ARG A 776 17.36 -7.44 9.69
CA ARG A 776 16.80 -6.24 10.29
C ARG A 776 15.46 -5.89 9.64
N PRO A 777 14.40 -5.62 10.44
CA PRO A 777 13.11 -5.22 9.91
C PRO A 777 13.23 -3.98 9.00
N ASN A 778 12.70 -4.06 7.78
CA ASN A 778 12.64 -2.89 6.91
C ASN A 778 11.56 -1.90 7.39
N VAL A 779 11.84 -0.61 7.27
CA VAL A 779 10.89 0.48 7.58
C VAL A 779 10.59 1.20 6.26
N PRO A 780 9.32 1.26 5.82
CA PRO A 780 8.94 1.94 4.59
C PRO A 780 9.04 3.46 4.81
N VAL A 781 10.21 4.03 4.55
CA VAL A 781 10.48 5.45 4.76
C VAL A 781 11.19 6.07 3.56
N ARG A 782 10.82 7.30 3.25
CA ARG A 782 11.39 8.20 2.26
C ARG A 782 12.05 9.39 2.96
N GLY A 783 13.32 9.64 2.67
CA GLY A 783 14.08 10.75 3.26
C GLY A 783 14.71 10.42 4.62
N GLU A 784 14.90 11.43 5.46
CA GLU A 784 15.67 11.34 6.71
C GLU A 784 14.82 10.89 7.91
N LEU A 785 13.49 10.85 7.78
CA LEU A 785 12.55 10.48 8.84
C LEU A 785 12.72 9.09 9.46
N GLY A 786 13.46 8.18 8.82
CA GLY A 786 13.71 6.86 9.40
C GLY A 786 14.50 6.92 10.72
N ASP A 787 15.26 8.00 10.93
CA ASP A 787 16.01 8.20 12.18
C ASP A 787 15.08 8.71 13.28
N VAL A 788 14.13 9.59 12.93
CA VAL A 788 13.04 10.02 13.82
C VAL A 788 12.16 8.84 14.22
N TYR A 789 11.80 7.98 13.28
CA TYR A 789 11.06 6.76 13.56
C TYR A 789 11.79 5.88 14.58
N SER A 790 13.10 5.71 14.43
CA SER A 790 13.94 4.92 15.35
C SER A 790 14.03 5.60 16.73
N PHE A 791 14.23 6.91 16.76
CA PHE A 791 14.31 7.73 17.98
C PHE A 791 13.01 7.72 18.79
N VAL A 792 11.85 7.64 18.14
CA VAL A 792 10.54 7.53 18.83
C VAL A 792 10.24 6.08 19.22
N THR A 793 10.64 5.10 18.41
CA THR A 793 10.37 3.68 18.65
C THR A 793 11.15 3.12 19.85
N LEU A 794 12.42 3.49 20.00
CA LEU A 794 13.26 2.95 21.08
C LEU A 794 12.73 3.30 22.49
N PRO A 795 12.37 4.57 22.81
CA PRO A 795 11.78 4.92 24.09
C PRO A 795 10.44 4.25 24.35
N VAL A 796 9.51 4.22 23.37
CA VAL A 796 8.19 3.60 23.59
C VAL A 796 8.32 2.09 23.87
N VAL A 797 9.20 1.39 23.15
CA VAL A 797 9.47 -0.04 23.42
C VAL A 797 10.08 -0.19 24.81
N THR A 798 11.06 0.64 25.17
CA THR A 798 11.70 0.59 26.48
C THR A 798 10.70 0.82 27.62
N PHE A 799 9.87 1.86 27.54
CA PHE A 799 8.85 2.15 28.56
C PHE A 799 7.77 1.06 28.61
N THR A 800 7.41 0.47 27.47
CA THR A 800 6.50 -0.69 27.44
C THR A 800 7.12 -1.88 28.16
N LEU A 801 8.41 -2.17 27.94
CA LEU A 801 9.10 -3.25 28.66
C LEU A 801 9.23 -2.97 30.16
N VAL A 802 9.52 -1.72 30.57
CA VAL A 802 9.49 -1.32 31.98
C VAL A 802 8.14 -1.63 32.60
N LEU A 803 7.05 -1.28 31.91
CA LEU A 803 5.69 -1.51 32.39
C LEU A 803 5.35 -3.01 32.47
N VAL A 804 5.70 -3.80 31.45
CA VAL A 804 5.53 -5.26 31.43
C VAL A 804 6.28 -5.91 32.60
N PHE A 805 7.56 -5.58 32.76
CA PHE A 805 8.39 -6.19 33.79
C PHE A 805 8.09 -5.67 35.19
N LEU A 806 7.57 -4.46 35.35
CA LEU A 806 7.04 -3.97 36.63
C LEU A 806 5.84 -4.80 37.10
N VAL A 807 4.93 -5.12 36.17
CA VAL A 807 3.78 -6.01 36.44
C VAL A 807 4.26 -7.43 36.73
N PHE A 808 5.20 -7.95 35.94
CA PHE A 808 5.78 -9.28 36.13
C PHE A 808 6.47 -9.43 37.49
N ASP A 809 7.34 -8.48 37.85
CA ASP A 809 8.08 -8.46 39.11
C ASP A 809 7.14 -8.45 40.31
N SER A 810 6.15 -7.54 40.29
CA SER A 810 5.14 -7.42 41.34
C SER A 810 4.31 -8.70 41.48
N THR A 811 3.99 -9.34 40.36
CA THR A 811 3.26 -10.60 40.32
C THR A 811 4.08 -11.73 40.91
N LEU A 812 5.34 -11.90 40.48
CA LEU A 812 6.19 -12.99 40.94
C LEU A 812 6.48 -12.89 42.44
N LEU A 813 6.80 -11.69 42.94
CA LEU A 813 6.94 -11.44 44.37
C LEU A 813 5.65 -11.80 45.13
N CYS A 814 4.49 -11.39 44.61
CA CYS A 814 3.19 -11.73 45.22
C CYS A 814 2.96 -13.25 45.27
N LEU A 815 3.26 -13.97 44.19
CA LEU A 815 3.09 -15.43 44.12
C LEU A 815 4.01 -16.15 45.11
N LEU A 816 5.26 -15.69 45.25
CA LEU A 816 6.21 -16.25 46.22
C LEU A 816 5.78 -15.99 47.66
N PHE A 817 5.24 -14.80 47.94
CA PHE A 817 4.67 -14.49 49.24
C PHE A 817 3.47 -15.40 49.55
N VAL A 818 2.56 -15.60 48.59
CA VAL A 818 1.41 -16.50 48.73
C VAL A 818 1.83 -17.95 48.95
N ASP A 819 2.83 -18.43 48.21
CA ASP A 819 3.31 -19.79 48.38
C ASP A 819 3.93 -20.01 49.77
N ALA A 820 4.59 -18.98 50.33
CA ALA A 820 5.10 -19.01 51.69
C ALA A 820 3.97 -19.07 52.74
N LEU A 821 2.88 -18.31 52.55
CA LEU A 821 1.69 -18.37 53.41
C LEU A 821 0.95 -19.72 53.29
N ARG A 822 0.87 -20.28 52.08
CA ARG A 822 0.13 -21.52 51.82
C ARG A 822 0.81 -22.76 52.41
N LYS A 823 2.13 -22.86 52.31
CA LYS A 823 2.87 -24.09 52.65
C LYS A 823 2.92 -24.41 54.14
N HIS A 824 2.89 -23.41 55.01
CA HIS A 824 3.06 -23.57 56.45
C HIS A 824 1.86 -23.01 57.23
N LYS A 825 1.84 -23.23 58.56
CA LYS A 825 0.88 -22.52 59.44
C LYS A 825 1.40 -21.10 59.68
N THR A 826 0.60 -20.11 59.32
CA THR A 826 0.91 -18.69 59.46
C THR A 826 0.71 -18.23 60.90
N VAL A 827 1.55 -17.30 61.35
CA VAL A 827 1.38 -16.60 62.63
C VAL A 827 1.47 -15.11 62.35
N TRP A 828 0.36 -14.40 62.53
CA TRP A 828 0.30 -12.95 62.33
C TRP A 828 0.73 -12.20 63.60
N PRO A 829 1.14 -10.92 63.48
CA PRO A 829 1.55 -10.12 64.63
C PRO A 829 0.45 -10.01 65.69
N ALA A 830 0.83 -10.00 66.98
CA ALA A 830 -0.13 -9.97 68.10
C ALA A 830 -1.08 -8.75 68.07
N ASN A 831 -0.59 -7.60 67.59
CA ASN A 831 -1.41 -6.40 67.40
C ASN A 831 -2.50 -6.60 66.34
N THR A 832 -2.19 -7.34 65.27
CA THR A 832 -3.11 -7.65 64.17
C THR A 832 -4.16 -8.65 64.65
N HIS A 833 -3.77 -9.67 65.41
CA HIS A 833 -4.72 -10.58 66.06
C HIS A 833 -5.69 -9.80 66.94
N ARG A 834 -5.21 -8.88 67.78
CA ARG A 834 -6.06 -8.10 68.69
C ARG A 834 -7.10 -7.26 67.93
N ILE A 835 -6.68 -6.52 66.91
CA ILE A 835 -7.57 -5.64 66.13
C ILE A 835 -8.65 -6.44 65.38
N PHE A 836 -8.28 -7.56 64.76
CA PHE A 836 -9.23 -8.34 63.96
C PHE A 836 -10.07 -9.31 64.80
N LYS A 837 -9.57 -9.76 65.95
CA LYS A 837 -10.35 -10.51 66.94
C LYS A 837 -11.50 -9.66 67.49
N ASP A 838 -11.24 -8.38 67.80
CA ASP A 838 -12.26 -7.45 68.28
C ASP A 838 -13.30 -7.10 67.19
N LYS A 839 -12.92 -7.16 65.90
CA LYS A 839 -13.82 -6.84 64.77
C LYS A 839 -14.65 -8.02 64.26
N LEU A 840 -14.10 -9.22 64.29
CA LEU A 840 -14.69 -10.40 63.64
C LEU A 840 -15.12 -11.50 64.63
N GLU A 841 -14.81 -11.34 65.93
CA GLU A 841 -15.13 -12.29 67.01
C GLU A 841 -14.62 -13.74 66.80
N PHE A 842 -13.65 -13.96 65.91
CA PHE A 842 -13.06 -15.29 65.68
C PHE A 842 -11.96 -15.62 66.70
N GLU A 843 -11.88 -16.89 67.11
CA GLU A 843 -10.77 -17.42 67.92
C GLU A 843 -9.57 -17.88 67.07
N ASP A 844 -8.39 -17.87 67.68
CA ASP A 844 -7.17 -18.44 67.11
C ASP A 844 -7.29 -19.98 67.05
N PRO A 845 -7.07 -20.70 65.92
CA PRO A 845 -6.39 -20.34 64.67
C PRO A 845 -7.32 -20.24 63.43
N LEU A 846 -8.57 -19.76 63.60
CA LEU A 846 -9.51 -19.50 62.49
C LEU A 846 -9.28 -18.11 61.88
N LEU A 847 -8.80 -17.18 62.69
CA LEU A 847 -8.50 -15.81 62.29
C LEU A 847 -7.36 -15.74 61.27
N ASP A 848 -6.30 -16.53 61.45
CA ASP A 848 -5.13 -16.58 60.55
C ASP A 848 -5.49 -16.95 59.12
N GLU A 849 -6.37 -17.95 58.95
CA GLU A 849 -6.76 -18.44 57.62
C GLU A 849 -7.58 -17.41 56.83
N TRP A 850 -8.34 -16.55 57.51
CA TRP A 850 -9.04 -15.43 56.87
C TRP A 850 -8.13 -14.24 56.57
N LEU A 851 -7.19 -13.93 57.48
CA LEU A 851 -6.22 -12.86 57.28
C LEU A 851 -5.35 -13.11 56.04
N ASP A 852 -4.94 -14.36 55.80
CA ASP A 852 -4.21 -14.76 54.59
C ASP A 852 -4.99 -14.44 53.31
N LEU A 853 -6.31 -14.74 53.29
CA LEU A 853 -7.18 -14.48 52.14
C LEU A 853 -7.53 -13.00 51.96
N ASP A 854 -7.78 -12.27 53.04
CA ASP A 854 -8.09 -10.83 53.00
C ASP A 854 -6.88 -10.00 52.54
N PHE A 855 -5.68 -10.34 53.04
CA PHE A 855 -4.43 -9.77 52.53
C PHE A 855 -4.27 -10.04 51.02
N LEU A 856 -4.47 -11.30 50.62
CA LEU A 856 -4.32 -11.71 49.23
C LEU A 856 -5.30 -10.99 48.30
N ALA A 857 -6.55 -10.83 48.73
CA ALA A 857 -7.59 -10.14 47.98
C ALA A 857 -7.22 -8.67 47.71
N LEU A 858 -6.60 -8.00 48.68
CA LEU A 858 -6.20 -6.59 48.56
C LEU A 858 -4.96 -6.40 47.69
N ARG A 859 -3.95 -7.27 47.83
CA ARG A 859 -2.72 -7.19 47.03
C ARG A 859 -2.99 -7.55 45.57
N THR A 860 -3.71 -8.64 45.32
CA THR A 860 -4.06 -9.05 43.95
C THR A 860 -5.00 -8.07 43.27
N LYS A 861 -5.92 -7.40 43.99
CA LYS A 861 -6.76 -6.34 43.41
C LYS A 861 -5.94 -5.20 42.82
N CYS A 862 -4.87 -4.80 43.51
CA CYS A 862 -3.96 -3.77 43.01
C CYS A 862 -3.24 -4.26 41.74
N ILE A 863 -2.56 -5.41 41.80
CA ILE A 863 -1.75 -5.92 40.69
C ILE A 863 -2.62 -6.22 39.47
N SER A 864 -3.79 -6.85 39.67
CA SER A 864 -4.73 -7.18 38.60
C SER A 864 -5.18 -5.95 37.79
N LYS A 865 -5.33 -4.77 38.43
CA LYS A 865 -5.62 -3.51 37.74
C LYS A 865 -4.47 -3.02 36.86
N LEU A 866 -3.22 -3.30 37.23
CA LEU A 866 -2.03 -2.81 36.52
C LEU A 866 -1.69 -3.64 35.28
N ILE A 867 -2.11 -4.90 35.25
CA ILE A 867 -1.94 -5.82 34.10
C ILE A 867 -2.54 -5.25 32.80
N TYR A 868 -3.55 -4.37 32.90
CA TYR A 868 -4.18 -3.75 31.75
C TYR A 868 -3.34 -2.67 31.07
N PHE A 869 -2.39 -2.06 31.79
CA PHE A 869 -1.62 -0.95 31.27
C PHE A 869 -0.72 -1.38 30.09
N PRO A 870 0.09 -2.46 30.18
CA PRO A 870 0.83 -2.98 29.03
C PRO A 870 -0.05 -3.32 27.82
N PHE A 871 -1.24 -3.90 28.05
CA PHE A 871 -2.12 -4.30 26.96
C PHE A 871 -2.61 -3.10 26.13
N ALA A 872 -2.93 -1.98 26.78
CA ALA A 872 -3.32 -0.76 26.07
C ALA A 872 -2.19 -0.25 25.17
N ILE A 873 -0.95 -0.31 25.64
CA ILE A 873 0.22 0.11 24.86
C ILE A 873 0.49 -0.87 23.71
N PHE A 874 0.39 -2.18 23.93
CA PHE A 874 0.50 -3.16 22.86
C PHE A 874 -0.54 -2.94 21.76
N ALA A 875 -1.79 -2.64 22.11
CA ALA A 875 -2.84 -2.32 21.13
C ALA A 875 -2.46 -1.11 20.25
N LEU A 876 -1.94 -0.03 20.85
CA LEU A 876 -1.45 1.14 20.10
C LEU A 876 -0.26 0.80 19.20
N LEU A 877 0.69 -0.01 19.69
CA LEU A 877 1.84 -0.44 18.90
C LEU A 877 1.43 -1.33 17.71
N ILE A 878 0.44 -2.20 17.88
CA ILE A 878 -0.12 -3.02 16.78
C ILE A 878 -0.80 -2.12 15.75
N VAL A 879 -1.68 -1.19 16.18
CA VAL A 879 -2.35 -0.25 15.28
C VAL A 879 -1.33 0.63 14.54
N SER A 880 -0.24 1.03 15.19
CA SER A 880 0.82 1.83 14.58
C SER A 880 1.59 1.15 13.44
N ARG A 881 1.37 -0.15 13.20
CA ARG A 881 1.93 -0.92 12.08
C ARG A 881 0.89 -1.30 11.03
N SER A 882 -0.32 -0.72 11.09
CA SER A 882 -1.36 -0.99 10.08
C SER A 882 -0.91 -0.55 8.68
N THR A 883 -1.20 -1.40 7.69
CA THR A 883 -1.05 -1.11 6.25
C THR A 883 -1.95 0.03 5.77
N ALA A 884 -2.91 0.48 6.60
CA ALA A 884 -3.68 1.70 6.34
C ALA A 884 -2.81 2.96 6.35
N PHE A 885 -1.68 2.93 7.04
CA PHE A 885 -0.80 4.09 7.19
C PHE A 885 0.40 4.02 6.26
N ALA A 886 1.18 2.94 6.38
CA ALA A 886 2.39 2.68 5.60
C ALA A 886 2.54 1.17 5.36
N ASP A 887 3.24 0.78 4.30
CA ASP A 887 3.40 -0.62 3.88
C ASP A 887 4.43 -1.37 4.74
N PHE A 888 4.11 -1.57 6.02
CA PHE A 888 4.94 -2.35 6.93
C PHE A 888 4.91 -3.83 6.55
N ALA A 889 6.08 -4.35 6.19
CA ALA A 889 6.29 -5.78 6.10
C ALA A 889 6.12 -6.46 7.47
N LEU A 890 5.69 -7.72 7.42
CA LEU A 890 5.66 -8.61 8.59
C LEU A 890 7.09 -9.02 8.92
N SER A 891 7.54 -8.65 10.10
CA SER A 891 8.90 -8.92 10.55
C SER A 891 8.88 -9.94 11.69
N PRO A 892 9.44 -11.16 11.50
CA PRO A 892 9.45 -12.19 12.54
C PRO A 892 10.07 -11.74 13.87
N PRO A 893 11.20 -10.99 13.91
CA PRO A 893 11.75 -10.48 15.17
C PRO A 893 10.77 -9.62 15.98
N ILE A 894 10.01 -8.74 15.32
CA ILE A 894 9.04 -7.85 15.98
C ILE A 894 7.85 -8.66 16.49
N ILE A 895 7.30 -9.56 15.66
CA ILE A 895 6.14 -10.37 16.04
C ILE A 895 6.50 -11.29 17.20
N ALA A 896 7.65 -11.98 17.13
CA ALA A 896 8.10 -12.89 18.18
C ALA A 896 8.29 -12.17 19.53
N THR A 897 8.93 -10.99 19.52
CA THR A 897 9.12 -10.21 20.76
C THR A 897 7.82 -9.64 21.32
N GLN A 898 6.88 -9.22 20.46
CA GLN A 898 5.54 -8.79 20.89
C GLN A 898 4.72 -9.95 21.47
N ILE A 899 4.69 -11.11 20.81
CA ILE A 899 4.01 -12.33 21.32
C ILE A 899 4.62 -12.74 22.65
N PHE A 900 5.94 -12.73 22.78
CA PHE A 900 6.63 -13.08 24.01
C PHE A 900 6.29 -12.10 25.15
N GLY A 901 6.32 -10.78 24.88
CA GLY A 901 5.88 -9.76 25.84
C GLY A 901 4.42 -9.90 26.26
N PHE A 902 3.51 -10.15 25.31
CA PHE A 902 2.10 -10.39 25.57
C PHE A 902 1.89 -11.65 26.43
N SER A 903 2.63 -12.72 26.12
CA SER A 903 2.57 -13.99 26.86
C SER A 903 3.02 -13.84 28.30
N ILE A 904 4.00 -12.97 28.59
CA ILE A 904 4.42 -12.65 29.97
C ILE A 904 3.25 -12.01 30.74
N VAL A 905 2.63 -10.97 30.18
CA VAL A 905 1.52 -10.25 30.84
C VAL A 905 0.31 -11.17 31.03
N PHE A 906 -0.02 -11.96 30.01
CA PHE A 906 -1.09 -12.96 30.09
C PHE A 906 -0.78 -14.04 31.14
N GLY A 907 0.45 -14.54 31.17
CA GLY A 907 0.93 -15.50 32.16
C GLY A 907 0.81 -14.96 33.59
N CYS A 908 1.14 -13.68 33.83
CA CYS A 908 0.93 -13.03 35.13
C CYS A 908 -0.54 -13.02 35.54
N ALA A 909 -1.45 -12.67 34.63
CA ALA A 909 -2.88 -12.64 34.90
C ALA A 909 -3.42 -14.02 35.28
N MET A 910 -3.03 -15.05 34.53
CA MET A 910 -3.41 -16.44 34.80
C MET A 910 -2.81 -16.95 36.11
N ALA A 911 -1.53 -16.70 36.36
CA ALA A 911 -0.86 -17.15 37.58
C ALA A 911 -1.48 -16.54 38.85
N LEU A 912 -1.87 -15.25 38.82
CA LEU A 912 -2.55 -14.61 39.94
C LEU A 912 -3.92 -15.21 40.22
N CYS A 913 -4.71 -15.49 39.17
CA CYS A 913 -6.05 -16.07 39.34
C CYS A 913 -5.97 -17.52 39.80
N PHE A 914 -5.07 -18.32 39.23
CA PHE A 914 -4.84 -19.69 39.70
C PHE A 914 -4.32 -19.72 41.15
N SER A 915 -3.43 -18.81 41.51
CA SER A 915 -2.92 -18.74 42.87
C SER A 915 -3.98 -18.31 43.88
N ALA A 916 -4.87 -17.39 43.52
CA ALA A 916 -5.99 -17.00 44.37
C ALA A 916 -6.99 -18.16 44.55
N GLU A 917 -7.36 -18.86 43.47
CA GLU A 917 -8.27 -20.01 43.55
C GLU A 917 -7.68 -21.13 44.41
N LYS A 918 -6.41 -21.47 44.19
CA LYS A 918 -5.72 -22.48 44.99
C LYS A 918 -5.57 -22.09 46.46
N ALA A 919 -5.42 -20.80 46.77
CA ALA A 919 -5.43 -20.30 48.15
C ALA A 919 -6.82 -20.47 48.78
N ARG A 920 -7.91 -20.13 48.06
CA ARG A 920 -9.29 -20.36 48.50
C ARG A 920 -9.55 -21.84 48.78
N GLU A 921 -9.20 -22.72 47.85
CA GLU A 921 -9.39 -24.18 48.01
C GLU A 921 -8.61 -24.74 49.20
N THR A 922 -7.38 -24.28 49.41
CA THR A 922 -6.54 -24.74 50.53
C THR A 922 -7.18 -24.36 51.87
N VAL A 923 -7.62 -23.10 52.02
CA VAL A 923 -8.30 -22.63 53.22
C VAL A 923 -9.64 -23.34 53.40
N ARG A 924 -10.45 -23.45 52.34
CA ARG A 924 -11.73 -24.17 52.37
C ARG A 924 -11.57 -25.62 52.83
N THR A 925 -10.55 -26.33 52.33
CA THR A 925 -10.26 -27.71 52.71
C THR A 925 -9.84 -27.82 54.18
N ARG A 926 -9.00 -26.89 54.67
CA ARG A 926 -8.59 -26.83 56.09
C ARG A 926 -9.77 -26.56 57.02
N LEU A 927 -10.62 -25.59 56.68
CA LEU A 927 -11.83 -25.25 57.44
C LEU A 927 -12.84 -26.39 57.43
N THR A 928 -13.08 -27.04 56.28
CA THR A 928 -14.01 -28.17 56.16
C THR A 928 -13.54 -29.36 57.01
N LYS A 929 -12.24 -29.70 56.96
CA LYS A 929 -11.66 -30.77 57.80
C LYS A 929 -11.83 -30.47 59.29
N ARG A 930 -11.62 -29.22 59.72
CA ARG A 930 -11.83 -28.80 61.11
C ARG A 930 -13.31 -28.84 61.51
N LEU A 931 -14.21 -28.43 60.63
CA LEU A 931 -15.65 -28.48 60.86
C LEU A 931 -16.16 -29.92 61.04
N VAL A 932 -15.68 -30.85 60.19
CA VAL A 932 -16.01 -32.28 60.32
C VAL A 932 -15.45 -32.86 61.62
N ALA A 933 -14.19 -32.57 61.97
CA ALA A 933 -13.58 -33.04 63.22
C ALA A 933 -14.32 -32.52 64.47
N MET A 934 -14.82 -31.29 64.45
CA MET A 934 -15.55 -30.67 65.57
C MET A 934 -17.00 -31.16 65.69
N LYS A 935 -17.69 -31.42 64.56
CA LYS A 935 -19.03 -32.01 64.56
C LYS A 935 -19.04 -33.47 65.04
N GLY A 936 -17.92 -34.19 64.90
CA GLY A 936 -17.77 -35.55 65.41
C GLY A 936 -17.39 -35.67 66.90
N ALA A 937 -17.04 -34.56 67.56
CA ALA A 937 -16.49 -34.55 68.93
C ALA A 937 -17.38 -33.85 69.97
N ASP A 938 -18.69 -33.66 69.72
CA ASP A 938 -19.62 -32.89 70.58
C ASP A 938 -19.09 -31.48 70.95
N GLY A 939 -18.47 -30.80 69.98
CA GLY A 939 -17.91 -29.46 70.17
C GLY A 939 -18.97 -28.37 70.36
N SER A 940 -18.64 -27.33 71.14
CA SER A 940 -19.52 -26.19 71.44
C SER A 940 -20.18 -25.58 70.19
N GLY A 941 -21.52 -25.49 70.16
CA GLY A 941 -22.30 -25.00 69.01
C GLY A 941 -21.88 -23.61 68.49
N LYS A 942 -21.32 -22.75 69.36
CA LYS A 942 -20.80 -21.42 68.99
C LYS A 942 -19.62 -21.51 68.00
N LYS A 943 -18.67 -22.42 68.19
CA LYS A 943 -17.50 -22.58 67.31
C LYS A 943 -17.85 -23.18 65.95
N VAL A 944 -18.83 -24.10 65.91
CA VAL A 944 -19.35 -24.67 64.66
C VAL A 944 -20.03 -23.59 63.81
N SER A 945 -20.85 -22.73 64.43
CA SER A 945 -21.48 -21.59 63.75
C SER A 945 -20.46 -20.57 63.22
N GLN A 946 -19.38 -20.30 63.96
CA GLN A 946 -18.29 -19.43 63.51
C GLN A 946 -17.56 -19.99 62.28
N LEU A 947 -17.30 -21.31 62.25
CA LEU A 947 -16.70 -22.00 61.10
C LEU A 947 -17.60 -21.95 59.86
N GLU A 948 -18.91 -22.16 60.01
CA GLU A 948 -19.88 -22.06 58.90
C GLU A 948 -19.98 -20.63 58.35
N THR A 949 -19.91 -19.63 59.23
CA THR A 949 -19.89 -18.21 58.84
C THR A 949 -18.62 -17.86 58.09
N LEU A 950 -17.46 -18.34 58.55
CA LEU A 950 -16.18 -18.15 57.87
C LEU A 950 -16.18 -18.82 56.50
N LEU A 951 -16.74 -20.04 56.37
CA LEU A 951 -16.85 -20.73 55.09
C LEU A 951 -17.71 -19.94 54.10
N LYS A 952 -18.84 -19.35 54.55
CA LYS A 952 -19.66 -18.45 53.73
C LYS A 952 -18.91 -17.19 53.29
N LEU A 953 -18.08 -16.60 54.15
CA LEU A 953 -17.24 -15.45 53.80
C LEU A 953 -16.17 -15.81 52.76
N VAL A 954 -15.54 -16.98 52.89
CA VAL A 954 -14.55 -17.49 51.93
C VAL A 954 -15.19 -17.77 50.56
N ASP A 955 -16.37 -18.40 50.54
CA ASP A 955 -17.12 -18.69 49.31
C ASP A 955 -17.68 -17.39 48.66
N GLY A 956 -18.00 -16.38 49.48
CA GLY A 956 -18.49 -15.07 49.05
C GLY A 956 -17.42 -14.06 48.62
N LEU A 957 -16.13 -14.38 48.78
CA LEU A 957 -15.03 -13.45 48.48
C LEU A 957 -14.92 -13.19 46.97
N ARG A 958 -15.36 -12.01 46.51
CA ARG A 958 -15.34 -11.58 45.09
C ARG A 958 -14.45 -10.36 44.85
N GLN A 959 -13.27 -10.32 45.48
CA GLN A 959 -12.37 -9.17 45.40
C GLN A 959 -11.00 -9.54 44.81
N GLY A 960 -10.44 -8.69 43.94
CA GLY A 960 -9.15 -8.96 43.32
C GLY A 960 -9.18 -10.18 42.41
N SER A 961 -8.15 -11.02 42.48
CA SER A 961 -8.02 -12.23 41.62
C SER A 961 -8.96 -13.38 42.00
N PHE A 962 -9.84 -13.19 42.99
CA PHE A 962 -10.89 -14.14 43.39
C PHE A 962 -12.15 -14.10 42.50
N VAL A 963 -12.16 -13.22 41.48
CA VAL A 963 -13.20 -13.11 40.45
C VAL A 963 -12.66 -13.69 39.13
N PRO A 964 -13.43 -14.56 38.42
CA PRO A 964 -13.02 -15.10 37.13
C PRO A 964 -12.63 -13.99 36.14
N LEU A 965 -11.53 -14.18 35.38
CA LEU A 965 -11.03 -13.21 34.38
C LEU A 965 -12.16 -12.73 33.44
N SER A 966 -13.02 -13.62 32.95
CA SER A 966 -14.09 -13.30 32.00
C SER A 966 -15.17 -12.35 32.54
N GLN A 967 -15.28 -12.22 33.87
CA GLN A 967 -16.25 -11.38 34.55
C GLN A 967 -15.64 -10.03 34.99
N GLN A 968 -14.34 -9.83 34.83
CA GLN A 968 -13.71 -8.56 35.18
C GLN A 968 -14.02 -7.51 34.09
N PRO A 969 -14.61 -6.34 34.45
CA PRO A 969 -14.98 -5.29 33.49
C PRO A 969 -13.89 -4.86 32.50
N PRO A 970 -12.60 -4.77 32.88
CA PRO A 970 -11.56 -4.32 31.94
C PRO A 970 -11.24 -5.35 30.84
N ILE A 971 -11.44 -6.65 31.09
CA ILE A 971 -11.22 -7.72 30.08
C ILE A 971 -12.28 -7.63 28.99
N ARG A 972 -13.54 -7.36 29.34
CA ARG A 972 -14.60 -7.09 28.35
C ARG A 972 -14.30 -5.84 27.53
N ALA A 973 -13.77 -4.79 28.17
CA ALA A 973 -13.43 -3.54 27.49
C ALA A 973 -12.21 -3.67 26.56
N LEU A 974 -11.25 -4.55 26.87
CA LEU A 974 -10.03 -4.76 26.09
C LEU A 974 -10.18 -5.83 24.98
N LEU A 975 -11.04 -6.84 25.19
CA LEU A 975 -11.40 -7.82 24.16
C LEU A 975 -12.21 -7.18 23.01
N LEU A 976 -12.90 -6.07 23.25
CA LEU A 976 -13.70 -5.36 22.23
C LEU A 976 -12.83 -4.75 21.11
N PRO A 977 -11.75 -3.98 21.42
CA PRO A 977 -10.84 -3.48 20.39
C PRO A 977 -9.95 -4.57 19.78
N ILE A 978 -9.46 -5.53 20.56
CA ILE A 978 -8.58 -6.59 20.04
C ILE A 978 -9.37 -7.57 19.17
N GLY A 979 -10.60 -7.91 19.55
CA GLY A 979 -11.50 -8.74 18.77
C GLY A 979 -12.10 -8.03 17.55
N GLY A 980 -12.28 -6.70 17.60
CA GLY A 980 -12.78 -5.91 16.48
C GLY A 980 -11.67 -5.49 15.50
N LEU A 981 -10.66 -4.75 15.99
CA LEU A 981 -9.58 -4.20 15.17
C LEU A 981 -8.48 -5.21 14.86
N GLY A 982 -8.20 -6.14 15.79
CA GLY A 982 -7.25 -7.22 15.54
C GLY A 982 -7.77 -8.20 14.49
N TRP A 983 -9.09 -8.45 14.47
CA TRP A 983 -9.73 -9.27 13.45
C TRP A 983 -9.80 -8.53 12.10
N THR A 984 -10.10 -7.23 12.06
CA THR A 984 -10.04 -6.47 10.78
C THR A 984 -8.63 -6.29 10.27
N ALA A 985 -7.62 -6.11 11.14
CA ALA A 985 -6.22 -6.08 10.72
C ALA A 985 -5.79 -7.45 10.18
N LEU A 986 -6.17 -8.54 10.86
CA LEU A 986 -5.97 -9.92 10.37
C LEU A 986 -6.79 -10.25 9.11
N LEU A 987 -7.89 -9.55 8.83
CA LEU A 987 -8.67 -9.71 7.59
C LEU A 987 -8.09 -8.87 6.43
N ASP A 988 -7.56 -7.67 6.73
CA ASP A 988 -6.81 -6.83 5.77
C ASP A 988 -5.50 -7.54 5.35
N TYR A 989 -4.90 -8.33 6.25
CA TYR A 989 -3.90 -9.34 5.91
C TYR A 989 -4.63 -10.62 5.47
N ARG A 990 -4.99 -10.78 4.20
CA ARG A 990 -5.39 -12.09 3.61
C ARG A 990 -4.23 -13.12 3.67
N LEU A 991 -3.75 -13.44 4.87
CA LEU A 991 -2.74 -14.44 5.18
C LEU A 991 -3.47 -15.70 5.58
N LEU A 992 -3.92 -16.41 4.54
CA LEU A 992 -3.82 -17.85 4.36
C LEU A 992 -4.52 -18.20 3.03
N PRO A 993 -3.88 -17.97 1.86
CA PRO A 993 -4.25 -18.75 0.68
C PRO A 993 -3.72 -20.17 0.91
N GLY A 994 -4.52 -21.03 1.56
CA GLY A 994 -4.14 -22.42 1.79
C GLY A 994 -4.46 -23.02 3.17
N LEU A 995 -5.61 -22.67 3.77
CA LEU A 995 -6.27 -23.52 4.76
C LEU A 995 -7.69 -23.84 4.29
#